data_AF-A0A821QLC6-F1
#
_entry.id   AF-A0A821QLC6-F1
#
_cell.length_a   1.000
_cell.length_b   1.000
_cell.length_c   1.000
_cell.angle_alpha   90.00
_cell.angle_beta   90.00
_cell.angle_gamma   90.00
#
_symmetry.space_group_name_H-M   'P 1'
#
loop_
_entity.id
_entity.type
_entity.pdbx_description
1 polymer ?
#
loop_
_entity_poly.entity_id
_entity_poly.type
_entity_poly.pdbx_seq_one_letter_code
_entity_poly.pdbx_strand_id
1 'polypeptide(L)'
;MAKSLSNQSIESPSEVIERKAINSAGSIGSLYDASRDQLIHETNRNYPKQWLPASRPVQCKLATGIPDSNFNILEFINIQDELRLSLWLTLTKREGVAKVLDFSHYTDQYTYILYYSWIKNECNLSNTQQFSESCNTCINATHVINRVLVGIDLVVIVHSTSTNEIRDTIDSLFKKIRRILLNEENCSIHLTHEENCLLGHLSDIKVYSNSETLTSLSKLHEILHQIQVIKNNFTLCRPVTYILKPTTSFCNMEPRKHIIFRALAGTLIAHIERHFINFRNRIKNVDVFCQENQLKPMVTSQKQLLNQISSQLSAVKQQYISEMQRFSKILIDARINNVTVGKIKQALVSSKQKALKVSIDQLTKIFDKLQMPDLVNANQNKSIVISSNTVGRSSNTINNSYSTRKQPNYDPSRYQSIASKNLVNGSHQSKAANSNQSITKTNNRKLNLHSGNVESYHSLPPQSNKTVSTSNKTNHNKNDSTEEAFTPTASLPSSEVLPIDDTINILLLGETGVGKSTFINAFANYLTFHSFEQAESSEPVVVIPVSFIITTGDNFEERTIEFGEVDSLNNENFNATGQSVTQHCRSYTFDLHDGGRRMVRIIDTPGFGDTRGTDQDDQNIEHILQYINNLTHLNAICFLLKPNASRLNVFFRTCFTQLFSLLSPAARHNTIFCFTNARSTFYAPGNTAPLLKTMLAESSMSDITFKKENTFCFDSES
;
A
#
# COMPACT_ATOMS: atom_id res chain seq x y z
N MET A 1 11.23 -4.54 49.16
CA MET A 1 10.16 -5.28 49.86
C MET A 1 9.57 -6.31 48.91
N ALA A 2 10.01 -7.55 49.03
CA ALA A 2 9.41 -8.69 48.35
C ALA A 2 8.15 -9.10 49.12
N LYS A 3 6.97 -8.99 48.50
CA LYS A 3 5.75 -9.61 49.00
C LYS A 3 5.18 -10.54 47.92
N SER A 4 4.87 -11.72 48.41
CA SER A 4 4.27 -12.90 47.80
C SER A 4 3.17 -12.62 46.76
N LEU A 5 3.36 -13.12 45.55
CA LEU A 5 2.29 -13.43 44.60
C LEU A 5 2.50 -14.86 44.09
N SER A 6 2.26 -15.82 45.00
CA SER A 6 2.13 -17.24 44.68
C SER A 6 0.73 -17.53 44.15
N ASN A 7 0.67 -18.28 43.04
CA ASN A 7 -0.51 -18.87 42.39
C ASN A 7 -1.49 -17.90 41.70
N GLN A 8 -1.13 -17.47 40.49
CA GLN A 8 -2.13 -17.10 39.47
C GLN A 8 -2.36 -18.32 38.57
N SER A 9 -3.57 -18.87 38.66
CA SER A 9 -4.03 -20.07 37.98
C SER A 9 -4.32 -19.85 36.50
N ILE A 10 -4.18 -20.91 35.70
CA ILE A 10 -4.82 -21.04 34.39
C ILE A 10 -6.33 -21.16 34.64
N GLU A 11 -7.16 -20.45 33.89
CA GLU A 11 -8.62 -20.54 34.04
C GLU A 11 -9.12 -21.92 33.59
N SER A 12 -10.22 -22.40 34.19
CA SER A 12 -10.87 -23.65 33.78
C SER A 12 -11.16 -23.63 32.27
N PRO A 13 -11.11 -24.78 31.56
CA PRO A 13 -11.40 -24.81 30.13
C PRO A 13 -12.75 -24.17 29.86
N SER A 14 -12.75 -23.06 29.13
CA SER A 14 -13.97 -22.31 28.77
C SER A 14 -14.79 -23.15 27.80
N GLU A 15 -16.00 -23.57 28.20
CA GLU A 15 -16.89 -24.37 27.34
C GLU A 15 -17.42 -23.63 26.12
N VAL A 16 -17.33 -22.29 26.11
CA VAL A 16 -17.68 -21.46 24.95
C VAL A 16 -16.76 -20.26 24.95
N ILE A 17 -16.15 -19.95 23.80
CA ILE A 17 -15.34 -18.75 23.62
C ILE A 17 -15.92 -17.86 22.54
N GLU A 18 -15.85 -16.56 22.77
CA GLU A 18 -16.20 -15.53 21.79
C GLU A 18 -14.91 -15.02 21.12
N ARG A 19 -14.94 -14.88 19.79
CA ARG A 19 -13.85 -14.33 18.99
C ARG A 19 -14.40 -13.35 17.96
N LYS A 20 -13.79 -12.19 17.87
CA LYS A 20 -14.03 -11.29 16.74
C LYS A 20 -13.65 -12.00 15.43
N ALA A 21 -14.53 -11.91 14.43
CA ALA A 21 -14.33 -12.52 13.12
C ALA A 21 -13.38 -11.66 12.27
N ILE A 22 -12.09 -11.71 12.58
CA ILE A 22 -11.06 -10.98 11.83
C ILE A 22 -10.87 -11.56 10.42
N ASN A 23 -11.02 -12.89 10.28
CA ASN A 23 -11.13 -13.58 9.01
C ASN A 23 -12.61 -13.85 8.75
N SER A 24 -13.15 -13.41 7.61
CA SER A 24 -14.58 -13.51 7.28
C SER A 24 -14.98 -14.82 6.59
N ALA A 25 -14.02 -15.69 6.25
CA ALA A 25 -14.27 -16.97 5.59
C ALA A 25 -14.85 -18.04 6.54
N GLY A 26 -14.68 -17.87 7.85
CA GLY A 26 -15.22 -18.78 8.85
C GLY A 26 -16.75 -18.85 8.79
N SER A 27 -17.27 -20.09 8.76
CA SER A 27 -18.70 -20.38 8.73
C SER A 27 -19.08 -21.40 9.81
N ILE A 28 -20.38 -21.58 10.06
CA ILE A 28 -20.86 -22.59 11.01
C ILE A 28 -20.29 -23.97 10.68
N GLY A 29 -19.77 -24.65 11.71
CA GLY A 29 -19.15 -25.96 11.58
C GLY A 29 -17.66 -25.91 11.20
N SER A 30 -17.12 -24.74 10.85
CA SER A 30 -15.68 -24.60 10.58
C SER A 30 -14.87 -24.93 11.84
N LEU A 31 -13.74 -25.61 11.66
CA LEU A 31 -12.83 -25.95 12.74
C LEU A 31 -11.93 -24.74 13.08
N TYR A 32 -11.57 -24.61 14.35
CA TYR A 32 -10.81 -23.47 14.88
C TYR A 32 -9.72 -23.92 15.85
N ASP A 33 -8.50 -23.41 15.65
CA ASP A 33 -7.39 -23.50 16.59
C ASP A 33 -7.34 -22.23 17.43
N ALA A 34 -7.89 -22.26 18.65
CA ALA A 34 -7.86 -21.16 19.59
C ALA A 34 -6.47 -20.93 20.21
N SER A 35 -5.54 -21.90 20.09
CA SER A 35 -4.16 -21.71 20.55
C SER A 35 -3.39 -20.72 19.68
N ARG A 36 -3.76 -20.65 18.39
CA ARG A 36 -3.18 -19.76 17.36
C ARG A 36 -4.15 -18.68 16.87
N ASP A 37 -5.43 -18.80 17.20
CA ASP A 37 -6.56 -18.04 16.65
C ASP A 37 -6.66 -18.14 15.11
N GLN A 38 -6.68 -19.37 14.60
CA GLN A 38 -6.72 -19.68 13.17
C GLN A 38 -7.88 -20.61 12.81
N LEU A 39 -8.45 -20.43 11.60
CA LEU A 39 -9.38 -21.40 11.00
C LEU A 39 -8.59 -22.60 10.45
N ILE A 40 -9.08 -23.81 10.69
CA ILE A 40 -8.42 -25.05 10.24
C ILE A 40 -9.28 -25.69 9.15
N HIS A 41 -9.04 -25.32 7.89
CA HIS A 41 -9.76 -25.79 6.69
C HIS A 41 -11.30 -25.60 6.72
N GLU A 42 -11.85 -25.18 5.59
CA GLU A 42 -13.29 -25.16 5.38
C GLU A 42 -13.77 -26.61 5.21
N THR A 43 -14.51 -27.13 6.19
CA THR A 43 -15.36 -28.28 5.90
C THR A 43 -16.41 -27.78 4.91
N ASN A 44 -16.31 -28.20 3.66
CA ASN A 44 -17.20 -27.84 2.55
C ASN A 44 -18.58 -28.52 2.73
N ARG A 45 -19.20 -28.30 3.89
CA ARG A 45 -20.40 -28.99 4.37
C ARG A 45 -21.49 -27.97 4.65
N ASN A 46 -22.59 -28.12 3.93
CA ASN A 46 -23.80 -27.34 4.16
C ASN A 46 -24.54 -27.90 5.38
N TYR A 47 -24.24 -27.35 6.56
CA TYR A 47 -25.07 -27.59 7.73
C TYR A 47 -26.36 -26.75 7.64
N PRO A 48 -27.51 -27.28 8.10
CA PRO A 48 -28.74 -26.51 8.16
C PRO A 48 -28.58 -25.29 9.07
N LYS A 49 -28.80 -24.10 8.50
CA LYS A 49 -28.60 -22.80 9.15
C LYS A 49 -29.93 -22.29 9.70
N GLN A 50 -29.96 -21.94 10.98
CA GLN A 50 -31.08 -21.20 11.57
C GLN A 50 -30.65 -19.76 11.80
N TRP A 51 -31.38 -18.82 11.18
CA TRP A 51 -31.15 -17.39 11.35
C TRP A 51 -32.13 -16.81 12.37
N LEU A 52 -31.58 -16.05 13.33
CA LEU A 52 -32.36 -15.35 14.34
C LEU A 52 -31.93 -13.87 14.35
N PRO A 53 -32.83 -12.93 14.64
CA PRO A 53 -32.43 -11.56 14.95
C PRO A 53 -31.47 -11.56 16.14
N ALA A 54 -30.33 -10.88 16.01
CA ALA A 54 -29.39 -10.77 17.13
C ALA A 54 -29.78 -9.58 18.00
N SER A 55 -29.88 -9.77 19.31
CA SER A 55 -30.05 -8.67 20.27
C SER A 55 -28.68 -8.30 20.86
N ARG A 56 -27.91 -7.50 20.13
CA ARG A 56 -26.64 -6.92 20.61
C ARG A 56 -26.69 -5.41 20.36
N PRO A 57 -26.39 -4.57 21.38
CA PRO A 57 -26.45 -3.13 21.22
C PRO A 57 -25.40 -2.65 20.21
N VAL A 58 -25.77 -1.64 19.42
CA VAL A 58 -24.83 -0.96 18.53
C VAL A 58 -23.69 -0.36 19.34
N GLN A 59 -22.47 -0.57 18.86
CA GLN A 59 -21.28 0.00 19.48
C GLN A 59 -20.73 1.08 18.58
N CYS A 60 -20.55 2.29 19.13
CA CYS A 60 -19.88 3.37 18.43
C CYS A 60 -18.99 4.13 19.42
N LYS A 61 -17.68 4.02 19.26
CA LYS A 61 -16.68 4.67 20.12
C LYS A 61 -15.88 5.68 19.31
N LEU A 62 -15.53 6.79 19.94
CA LEU A 62 -14.68 7.83 19.36
C LEU A 62 -13.53 8.08 20.32
N ALA A 63 -12.30 8.03 19.81
CA ALA A 63 -11.11 8.47 20.51
C ALA A 63 -10.47 9.62 19.73
N THR A 64 -10.02 10.65 20.44
CA THR A 64 -9.41 11.85 19.86
C THR A 64 -8.12 12.17 20.59
N GLY A 65 -7.18 12.76 19.85
CA GLY A 65 -5.93 13.28 20.38
C GLY A 65 -5.12 12.25 21.15
N ILE A 66 -4.84 11.12 20.52
CA ILE A 66 -4.17 9.97 21.11
C ILE A 66 -2.66 10.14 20.91
N PRO A 67 -1.88 10.52 21.95
CA PRO A 67 -0.44 10.41 21.86
C PRO A 67 -0.04 8.93 21.78
N ASP A 68 0.86 8.58 20.87
CA ASP A 68 1.33 7.21 20.56
C ASP A 68 1.77 6.34 21.78
N SER A 69 1.86 6.88 22.99
CA SER A 69 2.21 6.12 24.19
C SER A 69 0.99 5.49 24.88
N ASN A 70 0.90 4.16 24.78
CA ASN A 70 0.02 3.24 25.54
C ASN A 70 -1.44 3.04 25.06
N PHE A 71 -1.85 3.59 23.92
CA PHE A 71 -3.19 3.30 23.38
C PHE A 71 -3.26 1.87 22.80
N ASN A 72 -4.04 1.01 23.44
CA ASN A 72 -4.29 -0.33 22.91
C ASN A 72 -5.49 -0.30 21.95
N ILE A 73 -5.21 -0.10 20.67
CA ILE A 73 -6.26 0.00 19.64
C ILE A 73 -7.11 -1.27 19.53
N LEU A 74 -6.52 -2.45 19.77
CA LEU A 74 -7.26 -3.71 19.70
C LEU A 74 -8.29 -3.82 20.83
N GLU A 75 -7.93 -3.35 22.03
CA GLU A 75 -8.83 -3.23 23.17
C GLU A 75 -9.96 -2.24 22.89
N PHE A 76 -9.61 -1.08 22.33
CA PHE A 76 -10.57 -0.04 21.97
C PHE A 76 -11.65 -0.58 21.02
N ILE A 77 -11.28 -1.39 20.03
CA ILE A 77 -12.20 -2.00 19.06
C ILE A 77 -12.81 -3.33 19.53
N ASN A 78 -12.77 -3.63 20.83
CA ASN A 78 -13.38 -4.81 21.45
C ASN A 78 -12.88 -6.16 20.90
N ILE A 79 -11.58 -6.29 20.63
CA ILE A 79 -10.97 -7.61 20.41
C ILE A 79 -10.68 -8.27 21.76
N GLN A 80 -11.06 -9.54 21.90
CA GLN A 80 -10.91 -10.31 23.12
C GLN A 80 -9.42 -10.55 23.46
N ASP A 81 -9.08 -10.55 24.74
CA ASP A 81 -7.72 -10.63 25.29
C ASP A 81 -6.81 -11.67 24.62
N GLU A 82 -7.29 -12.90 24.48
CA GLU A 82 -6.52 -13.97 23.83
C GLU A 82 -6.24 -13.69 22.35
N LEU A 83 -7.24 -13.18 21.63
CA LEU A 83 -7.09 -12.80 20.22
C LEU A 83 -6.15 -11.60 20.07
N ARG A 84 -6.16 -10.65 21.02
CA ARG A 84 -5.20 -9.55 21.05
C ARG A 84 -3.78 -10.06 21.14
N LEU A 85 -3.49 -11.00 22.05
CA LEU A 85 -2.16 -11.61 22.14
C LEU A 85 -1.75 -12.30 20.84
N SER A 86 -2.67 -13.03 20.22
CA SER A 86 -2.39 -13.70 18.95
C SER A 86 -2.06 -12.71 17.83
N LEU A 87 -2.75 -11.58 17.77
CA LEU A 87 -2.46 -10.51 16.82
C LEU A 87 -1.15 -9.79 17.13
N TRP A 88 -0.88 -9.47 18.40
CA TRP A 88 0.36 -8.83 18.84
C TRP A 88 1.58 -9.70 18.54
N LEU A 89 1.46 -11.01 18.73
CA LEU A 89 2.53 -12.00 18.53
C LEU A 89 2.52 -12.64 17.14
N THR A 90 1.74 -12.10 16.20
CA THR A 90 1.65 -12.56 14.80
C THR A 90 1.35 -14.06 14.67
N LEU A 91 0.55 -14.60 15.59
CA LEU A 91 0.05 -15.98 15.54
C LEU A 91 -1.05 -16.15 14.49
N THR A 92 -1.74 -15.07 14.13
CA THR A 92 -2.82 -15.07 13.13
C THR A 92 -2.66 -13.88 12.18
N LYS A 93 -3.21 -14.01 10.97
CA LYS A 93 -3.14 -12.96 9.95
C LYS A 93 -3.97 -11.74 10.40
N ARG A 94 -3.47 -10.55 10.07
CA ARG A 94 -4.19 -9.29 10.31
C ARG A 94 -5.19 -9.10 9.18
N GLU A 95 -6.46 -9.37 9.46
CA GLU A 95 -7.55 -9.29 8.50
C GLU A 95 -8.72 -8.50 9.07
N GLY A 96 -9.62 -8.03 8.21
CA GLY A 96 -10.76 -7.21 8.59
C GLY A 96 -10.34 -5.98 9.39
N VAL A 97 -11.00 -5.73 10.52
CA VAL A 97 -10.65 -4.61 11.42
C VAL A 97 -9.29 -4.76 12.10
N ALA A 98 -8.71 -5.97 12.17
CA ALA A 98 -7.40 -6.17 12.80
C ALA A 98 -6.22 -5.65 11.95
N LYS A 99 -6.45 -5.41 10.65
CA LYS A 99 -5.52 -4.66 9.78
C LYS A 99 -5.21 -3.25 10.27
N VAL A 100 -5.99 -2.73 11.22
CA VAL A 100 -5.69 -1.45 11.88
C VAL A 100 -4.30 -1.45 12.55
N LEU A 101 -3.75 -2.61 12.89
CA LEU A 101 -2.37 -2.70 13.37
C LEU A 101 -1.36 -2.27 12.30
N ASP A 102 -1.66 -2.45 11.02
CA ASP A 102 -0.75 -2.10 9.93
C ASP A 102 -0.74 -0.59 9.64
N PHE A 103 -1.54 0.21 10.37
CA PHE A 103 -1.52 1.66 10.28
C PHE A 103 -0.14 2.22 10.66
N SER A 104 0.55 2.74 9.63
CA SER A 104 1.94 3.18 9.68
C SER A 104 2.13 4.68 9.93
N HIS A 105 1.07 5.49 10.05
CA HIS A 105 1.26 6.94 10.30
C HIS A 105 1.38 7.25 11.80
N TYR A 106 1.95 8.42 12.09
CA TYR A 106 2.06 8.98 13.44
C TYR A 106 0.66 9.31 13.97
N THR A 107 0.38 8.97 15.24
CA THR A 107 -0.84 9.43 15.90
C THR A 107 -0.53 10.59 16.83
N ASP A 108 -1.27 11.67 16.65
CA ASP A 108 -1.06 12.93 17.35
C ASP A 108 -2.37 13.45 17.95
N GLN A 109 -2.30 14.67 18.45
CA GLN A 109 -3.45 15.37 18.99
C GLN A 109 -4.56 15.67 17.96
N TYR A 110 -4.28 15.51 16.66
CA TYR A 110 -5.18 15.77 15.53
C TYR A 110 -5.71 14.49 14.89
N THR A 111 -5.39 13.32 15.47
CA THR A 111 -5.87 12.03 15.01
C THR A 111 -7.20 11.65 15.66
N TYR A 112 -8.14 11.19 14.84
CA TYR A 112 -9.46 10.71 15.25
C TYR A 112 -9.60 9.23 14.90
N ILE A 113 -10.09 8.44 15.87
CA ILE A 113 -10.40 7.02 15.66
C ILE A 113 -11.86 6.78 15.98
N LEU A 114 -12.64 6.45 14.96
CA LEU A 114 -14.05 6.07 15.06
C LEU A 114 -14.16 4.55 14.91
N TYR A 115 -14.68 3.88 15.94
CA TYR A 115 -15.03 2.46 15.90
C TYR A 115 -16.54 2.30 15.86
N TYR A 116 -17.05 1.49 14.94
CA TYR A 116 -18.47 1.20 14.77
C TYR A 116 -18.69 -0.31 14.59
N SER A 117 -19.63 -0.88 15.36
CA SER A 117 -20.05 -2.28 15.27
C SER A 117 -21.56 -2.38 15.36
N TRP A 118 -22.15 -3.10 14.41
CA TRP A 118 -23.58 -3.31 14.33
C TRP A 118 -23.85 -4.74 13.90
N ILE A 119 -24.71 -5.43 14.65
CA ILE A 119 -25.03 -6.84 14.42
C ILE A 119 -26.51 -6.93 14.05
N LYS A 120 -26.79 -7.57 12.91
CA LYS A 120 -28.14 -7.69 12.36
C LYS A 120 -28.80 -8.99 12.78
N ASN A 121 -28.13 -10.10 12.49
CA ASN A 121 -28.62 -11.44 12.78
C ASN A 121 -27.50 -12.32 13.34
N GLU A 122 -27.91 -13.40 13.99
CA GLU A 122 -27.05 -14.53 14.33
C GLU A 122 -27.51 -15.78 13.59
N CYS A 123 -26.54 -16.62 13.27
CA CYS A 123 -26.74 -17.91 12.65
C CYS A 123 -26.22 -18.99 13.59
N ASN A 124 -27.04 -20.00 13.88
CA ASN A 124 -26.73 -21.07 14.83
C ASN A 124 -26.78 -22.45 14.14
N LEU A 125 -25.93 -23.37 14.61
CA LEU A 125 -25.99 -24.78 14.20
C LEU A 125 -27.26 -25.42 14.79
N SER A 126 -28.16 -25.91 13.93
CA SER A 126 -29.50 -26.37 14.32
C SER A 126 -29.55 -27.81 14.88
N ASN A 127 -28.63 -28.71 14.47
CA ASN A 127 -28.55 -30.07 14.99
C ASN A 127 -27.10 -30.48 15.30
N THR A 128 -26.75 -30.57 16.58
CA THR A 128 -25.40 -30.91 17.04
C THR A 128 -25.06 -32.40 16.87
N GLN A 129 -26.06 -33.28 16.73
CA GLN A 129 -25.86 -34.74 16.61
C GLN A 129 -25.29 -35.13 15.24
N GLN A 130 -25.76 -34.54 14.14
CA GLN A 130 -25.22 -34.80 12.78
C GLN A 130 -23.74 -34.40 12.63
N PHE A 131 -23.29 -33.41 13.41
CA PHE A 131 -21.89 -32.99 13.39
C PHE A 131 -20.97 -34.06 14.02
N SER A 132 -21.46 -34.78 15.04
CA SER A 132 -20.68 -35.75 15.84
C SER A 132 -20.23 -37.00 15.08
N GLU A 133 -21.05 -37.51 14.17
CA GLU A 133 -20.78 -38.72 13.37
C GLU A 133 -19.70 -38.50 12.30
N SER A 134 -19.38 -37.23 12.03
CA SER A 134 -18.69 -36.81 10.82
C SER A 134 -17.26 -36.26 11.06
N CYS A 135 -16.82 -36.22 12.32
CA CYS A 135 -15.56 -35.64 12.80
C CYS A 135 -14.52 -36.72 13.17
N ASN A 136 -14.05 -37.48 12.19
CA ASN A 136 -12.97 -38.47 12.40
C ASN A 136 -11.55 -37.92 12.18
N THR A 137 -11.38 -36.64 11.81
CA THR A 137 -10.09 -36.04 11.38
C THR A 137 -9.75 -34.67 11.99
N CYS A 138 -10.28 -34.33 13.18
CA CYS A 138 -10.03 -33.04 13.85
C CYS A 138 -8.66 -32.93 14.55
N ILE A 139 -7.58 -33.44 13.95
CA ILE A 139 -6.29 -33.70 14.64
C ILE A 139 -5.66 -32.43 15.24
N ASN A 140 -5.96 -31.23 14.70
CA ASN A 140 -5.36 -29.97 15.15
C ASN A 140 -6.37 -28.95 15.70
N ALA A 141 -7.67 -29.29 15.78
CA ALA A 141 -8.71 -28.33 16.15
C ALA A 141 -9.03 -28.36 17.65
N THR A 142 -9.13 -27.17 18.23
CA THR A 142 -9.55 -26.98 19.63
C THR A 142 -11.05 -26.74 19.75
N HIS A 143 -11.64 -26.05 18.78
CA HIS A 143 -13.04 -25.64 18.78
C HIS A 143 -13.67 -25.75 17.39
N VAL A 144 -14.98 -25.58 17.37
CA VAL A 144 -15.84 -25.49 16.19
C VAL A 144 -16.64 -24.20 16.27
N ILE A 145 -16.82 -23.50 15.15
CA ILE A 145 -17.74 -22.37 15.06
C ILE A 145 -19.17 -22.87 15.20
N ASN A 146 -19.78 -22.65 16.36
CA ASN A 146 -21.15 -23.05 16.66
C ASN A 146 -22.16 -21.96 16.26
N ARG A 147 -21.78 -20.68 16.39
CA ARG A 147 -22.61 -19.54 15.99
C ARG A 147 -21.79 -18.47 15.28
N VAL A 148 -22.43 -17.78 14.36
CA VAL A 148 -21.85 -16.64 13.63
C VAL A 148 -22.80 -15.45 13.75
N LEU A 149 -22.33 -14.35 14.31
CA LEU A 149 -23.04 -13.07 14.33
C LEU A 149 -22.59 -12.28 13.12
N VAL A 150 -23.54 -11.80 12.31
CA VAL A 150 -23.26 -11.08 11.06
C VAL A 150 -23.74 -9.64 11.11
N GLY A 151 -23.00 -8.76 10.44
CA GLY A 151 -23.26 -7.34 10.42
C GLY A 151 -22.06 -6.55 9.91
N ILE A 152 -21.85 -5.37 10.49
CA ILE A 152 -20.79 -4.42 10.13
C ILE A 152 -19.83 -4.30 11.33
N ASP A 153 -18.53 -4.38 11.07
CA ASP A 153 -17.48 -3.99 12.00
C ASP A 153 -16.51 -3.09 11.26
N LEU A 154 -16.26 -1.90 11.80
CA LEU A 154 -15.63 -0.79 11.09
C LEU A 154 -14.74 0.03 12.02
N VAL A 155 -13.54 0.35 11.55
CA VAL A 155 -12.63 1.31 12.16
C VAL A 155 -12.27 2.34 11.11
N VAL A 156 -12.47 3.62 11.42
CA VAL A 156 -12.05 4.74 10.58
C VAL A 156 -11.02 5.55 11.36
N ILE A 157 -9.83 5.68 10.80
CA ILE A 157 -8.78 6.57 11.30
C ILE A 157 -8.71 7.77 10.38
N VAL A 158 -8.71 8.97 10.96
CA VAL A 158 -8.68 10.23 10.22
C VAL A 158 -7.63 11.15 10.84
N HIS A 159 -6.84 11.81 9.99
CA HIS A 159 -5.96 12.89 10.41
C HIS A 159 -6.58 14.24 10.03
N SER A 160 -6.46 15.23 10.91
CA SER A 160 -6.93 16.58 10.65
C SER A 160 -5.76 17.50 10.35
N THR A 161 -5.83 18.19 9.22
CA THR A 161 -4.82 19.18 8.79
C THR A 161 -4.97 20.56 9.48
N SER A 162 -5.86 20.66 10.47
CA SER A 162 -6.40 21.94 10.95
C SER A 162 -5.61 22.60 12.09
N THR A 163 -5.69 23.93 12.15
CA THR A 163 -5.23 24.73 13.31
C THR A 163 -6.13 24.50 14.53
N ASN A 164 -5.66 24.90 15.72
CA ASN A 164 -6.41 24.73 16.97
C ASN A 164 -7.82 25.39 16.95
N GLU A 165 -8.08 26.33 16.05
CA GLU A 165 -9.35 27.07 15.96
C GLU A 165 -10.52 26.25 15.38
N ILE A 166 -10.26 25.29 14.47
CA ILE A 166 -11.30 24.47 13.81
C ILE A 166 -11.45 23.10 14.51
N ARG A 167 -10.62 22.80 15.50
CA ARG A 167 -10.65 21.52 16.21
C ARG A 167 -11.98 21.26 16.92
N ASP A 168 -12.50 22.26 17.64
CA ASP A 168 -13.73 22.12 18.42
C ASP A 168 -14.95 21.84 17.52
N THR A 169 -14.96 22.38 16.30
CA THR A 169 -16.03 22.13 15.33
C THR A 169 -15.94 20.73 14.74
N ILE A 170 -14.74 20.24 14.42
CA ILE A 170 -14.51 18.85 13.99
C ILE A 170 -14.87 17.85 15.11
N ASP A 171 -14.49 18.15 16.36
CA ASP A 171 -14.89 17.35 17.52
C ASP A 171 -16.41 17.27 17.67
N SER A 172 -17.12 18.38 17.48
CA SER A 172 -18.59 18.43 17.49
C SER A 172 -19.19 17.58 16.35
N LEU A 173 -18.60 17.64 15.16
CA LEU A 173 -19.00 16.85 14.00
C LEU A 173 -18.87 15.35 14.26
N PHE A 174 -17.72 14.86 14.74
CA PHE A 174 -17.54 13.44 15.06
C PHE A 174 -18.46 12.98 16.20
N LYS A 175 -18.73 13.84 17.20
CA LYS A 175 -19.74 13.56 18.24
C LYS A 175 -21.15 13.42 17.63
N LYS A 176 -21.51 14.26 16.66
CA LYS A 176 -22.79 14.16 15.93
C LYS A 176 -22.86 12.86 15.12
N ILE A 177 -21.82 12.54 14.34
CA ILE A 177 -21.73 11.30 13.57
C ILE A 177 -21.89 10.08 14.49
N ARG A 178 -21.21 10.08 15.64
CA ARG A 178 -21.35 9.03 16.65
C ARG A 178 -22.79 8.88 17.14
N ARG A 179 -23.50 9.98 17.43
CA ARG A 179 -24.93 9.93 17.83
C ARG A 179 -25.81 9.37 16.73
N ILE A 180 -25.60 9.78 15.48
CA ILE A 180 -26.34 9.26 14.32
C ILE A 180 -26.14 7.75 14.20
N LEU A 181 -24.90 7.27 14.31
CA LEU A 181 -24.59 5.85 14.19
C LEU A 181 -25.14 5.00 15.35
N LEU A 182 -25.26 5.56 16.55
CA LEU A 182 -25.85 4.88 17.71
C LEU A 182 -27.39 4.79 17.63
N ASN A 183 -28.05 5.72 16.94
CA ASN A 183 -29.49 5.70 16.79
C ASN A 183 -29.89 4.67 15.73
N GLU A 184 -30.71 3.68 16.11
CA GLU A 184 -31.15 2.60 15.23
C GLU A 184 -32.27 3.01 14.26
N GLU A 185 -33.02 4.08 14.58
CA GLU A 185 -34.08 4.59 13.71
C GLU A 185 -33.48 5.21 12.46
N ASN A 186 -33.89 4.71 11.28
CA ASN A 186 -33.56 5.15 9.91
C ASN A 186 -33.08 6.60 9.79
N CYS A 187 -31.84 6.86 10.19
CA CYS A 187 -31.28 8.20 10.10
C CYS A 187 -30.80 8.36 8.67
N SER A 188 -31.52 9.16 7.90
CA SER A 188 -30.92 9.85 6.77
C SER A 188 -29.68 10.55 7.29
N ILE A 189 -28.49 10.13 6.87
CA ILE A 189 -27.22 10.70 7.33
C ILE A 189 -27.01 12.03 6.58
N HIS A 190 -27.89 13.00 6.86
CA HIS A 190 -27.82 14.33 6.30
C HIS A 190 -26.99 15.21 7.21
N LEU A 191 -25.72 15.35 6.84
CA LEU A 191 -24.87 16.42 7.32
C LEU A 191 -25.28 17.72 6.62
N THR A 192 -25.21 18.85 7.31
CA THR A 192 -25.49 20.16 6.71
C THR A 192 -24.45 20.49 5.63
N HIS A 193 -24.72 21.47 4.77
CA HIS A 193 -23.74 21.90 3.76
C HIS A 193 -22.43 22.34 4.41
N GLU A 194 -22.50 23.11 5.51
CA GLU A 194 -21.33 23.54 6.29
C GLU A 194 -20.55 22.36 6.89
N GLU A 195 -21.23 21.35 7.43
CA GLU A 195 -20.60 20.15 7.98
C GLU A 195 -19.91 19.31 6.89
N ASN A 196 -20.50 19.24 5.69
CA ASN A 196 -19.86 18.61 4.54
C ASN A 196 -18.61 19.37 4.07
N CYS A 197 -18.64 20.71 4.13
CA CYS A 197 -17.44 21.51 3.86
C CYS A 197 -16.34 21.24 4.90
N LEU A 198 -16.69 21.03 6.19
CA LEU A 198 -15.73 20.67 7.23
C LEU A 198 -15.05 19.32 6.98
N LEU A 199 -15.72 18.37 6.31
CA LEU A 199 -15.10 17.10 5.91
C LEU A 199 -13.95 17.28 4.91
N GLY A 200 -13.91 18.41 4.18
CA GLY A 200 -12.81 18.74 3.26
C GLY A 200 -11.50 19.06 3.97
N HIS A 201 -11.51 19.36 5.27
CA HIS A 201 -10.31 19.58 6.08
C HIS A 201 -9.71 18.29 6.68
N LEU A 202 -10.35 17.15 6.44
CA LEU A 202 -9.86 15.84 6.85
C LEU A 202 -8.94 15.28 5.76
N SER A 203 -7.74 14.84 6.14
CA SER A 203 -6.82 14.11 5.25
C SER A 203 -6.63 12.69 5.73
N ASP A 204 -6.08 11.85 4.85
CA ASP A 204 -5.55 10.52 5.20
C ASP A 204 -6.56 9.59 5.89
N ILE A 205 -7.82 9.63 5.46
CA ILE A 205 -8.87 8.72 5.95
C ILE A 205 -8.49 7.28 5.58
N LYS A 206 -8.26 6.45 6.60
CA LYS A 206 -8.02 5.01 6.47
C LYS A 206 -9.18 4.22 7.07
N VAL A 207 -9.67 3.24 6.33
CA VAL A 207 -10.82 2.42 6.71
C VAL A 207 -10.41 0.96 6.83
N TYR A 208 -10.81 0.34 7.92
CA TYR A 208 -10.63 -1.10 8.16
C TYR A 208 -11.98 -1.70 8.51
N SER A 209 -12.43 -2.72 7.77
CA SER A 209 -13.73 -3.32 8.00
C SER A 209 -13.74 -4.81 7.68
N ASN A 210 -14.72 -5.54 8.21
CA ASN A 210 -15.06 -6.89 7.77
C ASN A 210 -15.71 -6.92 6.36
N SER A 211 -15.96 -5.75 5.76
CA SER A 211 -16.48 -5.58 4.40
C SER A 211 -15.46 -4.89 3.49
N GLU A 212 -15.16 -5.51 2.35
CA GLU A 212 -14.27 -4.95 1.33
C GLU A 212 -14.82 -3.64 0.75
N THR A 213 -16.14 -3.59 0.51
CA THR A 213 -16.81 -2.37 0.00
C THR A 213 -16.71 -1.16 0.93
N LEU A 214 -16.52 -1.37 2.24
CA LEU A 214 -16.24 -0.29 3.19
C LEU A 214 -14.75 0.05 3.23
N THR A 215 -13.88 -0.97 3.13
CA THR A 215 -12.42 -0.82 3.20
C THR A 215 -11.84 -0.03 2.02
N SER A 216 -12.50 -0.06 0.86
CA SER A 216 -12.07 0.68 -0.34
C SER A 216 -12.40 2.17 -0.32
N LEU A 217 -13.16 2.66 0.67
CA LEU A 217 -13.64 4.04 0.71
C LEU A 217 -12.63 4.97 1.41
N SER A 218 -12.51 6.20 0.91
CA SER A 218 -11.60 7.22 1.45
C SER A 218 -12.31 8.50 1.90
N LYS A 219 -13.65 8.58 1.80
CA LYS A 219 -14.42 9.75 2.21
C LYS A 219 -15.48 9.40 3.25
N LEU A 220 -15.58 10.21 4.30
CA LEU A 220 -16.47 9.93 5.42
C LEU A 220 -17.95 9.86 5.04
N HIS A 221 -18.41 10.70 4.11
CA HIS A 221 -19.81 10.66 3.64
C HIS A 221 -20.13 9.38 2.84
N GLU A 222 -19.18 8.89 2.02
CA GLU A 222 -19.34 7.63 1.28
C GLU A 222 -19.41 6.44 2.24
N ILE A 223 -18.57 6.44 3.28
CA ILE A 223 -18.59 5.42 4.36
C ILE A 223 -19.96 5.39 5.04
N LEU A 224 -20.48 6.56 5.42
CA LEU A 224 -21.78 6.68 6.07
C LEU A 224 -22.91 6.18 5.17
N HIS A 225 -22.92 6.57 3.90
CA HIS A 225 -23.89 6.06 2.91
C HIS A 225 -23.79 4.53 2.77
N GLN A 226 -22.59 3.98 2.67
CA GLN A 226 -22.39 2.54 2.49
C GLN A 226 -22.82 1.73 3.71
N ILE A 227 -22.67 2.26 4.93
CA ILE A 227 -23.25 1.66 6.14
C ILE A 227 -24.77 1.48 5.98
N GLN A 228 -25.46 2.49 5.46
CA GLN A 228 -26.91 2.44 5.26
C GLN A 228 -27.32 1.43 4.17
N VAL A 229 -26.54 1.35 3.08
CA VAL A 229 -26.73 0.33 2.03
C VAL A 229 -26.63 -1.08 2.61
N ILE A 230 -25.62 -1.35 3.44
CA ILE A 230 -25.43 -2.67 4.08
C ILE A 230 -26.54 -2.94 5.10
N LYS A 231 -26.98 -1.95 5.88
CA LYS A 231 -28.10 -2.10 6.83
C LYS A 231 -29.40 -2.54 6.14
N ASN A 232 -29.63 -2.05 4.91
CA ASN A 232 -30.82 -2.34 4.11
C ASN A 232 -30.70 -3.64 3.30
N ASN A 233 -29.49 -4.20 3.11
CA ASN A 233 -29.27 -5.41 2.35
C ASN A 233 -28.49 -6.45 3.17
N PHE A 234 -29.23 -7.42 3.72
CA PHE A 234 -28.67 -8.49 4.54
C PHE A 234 -27.57 -9.31 3.85
N THR A 235 -27.62 -9.48 2.52
CA THR A 235 -26.62 -10.28 1.78
C THR A 235 -25.22 -9.65 1.79
N LEU A 236 -25.13 -8.35 2.10
CA LEU A 236 -23.87 -7.63 2.24
C LEU A 236 -23.28 -7.74 3.65
N CYS A 237 -24.04 -8.25 4.63
CA CYS A 237 -23.54 -8.45 5.99
C CYS A 237 -22.49 -9.57 6.00
N ARG A 238 -21.40 -9.34 6.73
CA ARG A 238 -20.30 -10.29 6.89
C ARG A 238 -20.17 -10.71 8.36
N PRO A 239 -19.47 -11.81 8.66
CA PRO A 239 -19.19 -12.20 10.03
C PRO A 239 -18.54 -11.05 10.83
N VAL A 240 -19.05 -10.81 12.03
CA VAL A 240 -18.52 -9.86 13.03
C VAL A 240 -17.96 -10.63 14.22
N THR A 241 -18.62 -11.71 14.63
CA THR A 241 -18.22 -12.50 15.79
C THR A 241 -18.50 -13.98 15.60
N TYR A 242 -17.56 -14.81 16.01
CA TYR A 242 -17.67 -16.26 16.11
C TYR A 242 -17.87 -16.68 17.57
N ILE A 243 -18.86 -17.53 17.79
CA ILE A 243 -19.05 -18.24 19.06
C ILE A 243 -18.57 -19.67 18.87
N LEU A 244 -17.47 -20.00 19.52
CA LEU A 244 -16.78 -21.27 19.36
C LEU A 244 -17.11 -22.19 20.53
N LYS A 245 -17.36 -23.46 20.23
CA LYS A 245 -17.55 -24.53 21.22
C LYS A 245 -16.41 -25.56 21.09
N PRO A 246 -15.88 -26.12 22.19
CA PRO A 246 -14.82 -27.11 22.17
C PRO A 246 -15.15 -28.31 21.30
N THR A 247 -14.15 -28.88 20.64
CA THR A 247 -14.33 -30.12 19.85
C THR A 247 -14.79 -31.30 20.72
N THR A 248 -14.46 -31.30 22.01
CA THR A 248 -14.94 -32.28 23.00
C THR A 248 -16.46 -32.26 23.18
N SER A 249 -17.13 -31.14 22.86
CA SER A 249 -18.60 -31.05 22.93
C SER A 249 -19.30 -31.72 21.75
N PHE A 250 -18.56 -32.14 20.73
CA PHE A 250 -19.12 -32.65 19.48
C PHE A 250 -18.58 -34.01 19.06
N CYS A 251 -17.30 -34.32 19.29
CA CYS A 251 -16.72 -35.56 18.76
C CYS A 251 -16.69 -36.67 19.82
N ASN A 252 -17.17 -37.87 19.47
CA ASN A 252 -17.00 -39.10 20.27
C ASN A 252 -15.59 -39.69 20.12
N MET A 253 -14.56 -38.85 20.15
CA MET A 253 -13.16 -39.28 20.02
C MET A 253 -12.61 -39.72 21.38
N GLU A 254 -11.57 -40.55 21.38
CA GLU A 254 -10.86 -40.89 22.62
C GLU A 254 -10.32 -39.61 23.30
N PRO A 255 -10.42 -39.48 24.64
CA PRO A 255 -10.02 -38.28 25.38
C PRO A 255 -8.58 -37.82 25.11
N ARG A 256 -7.68 -38.76 24.74
CA ARG A 256 -6.25 -38.50 24.48
C ARG A 256 -5.98 -37.81 23.14
N LYS A 257 -6.95 -37.70 22.24
CA LYS A 257 -6.80 -37.05 20.92
C LYS A 257 -7.30 -35.61 20.87
N HIS A 258 -7.90 -35.11 21.94
CA HIS A 258 -8.40 -33.73 22.01
C HIS A 258 -7.33 -32.75 22.45
N ILE A 259 -7.14 -31.68 21.68
CA ILE A 259 -6.35 -30.52 22.10
C ILE A 259 -7.26 -29.59 22.89
N ILE A 260 -7.01 -29.48 24.20
CA ILE A 260 -7.79 -28.62 25.10
C ILE A 260 -7.13 -27.26 25.19
N PHE A 261 -7.82 -26.24 24.68
CA PHE A 261 -7.43 -24.85 24.86
C PHE A 261 -7.67 -24.40 26.31
N ARG A 262 -6.74 -23.63 26.85
CA ARG A 262 -6.83 -23.01 28.16
C ARG A 262 -6.46 -21.54 28.07
N ALA A 263 -7.38 -20.68 28.51
CA ALA A 263 -7.15 -19.25 28.57
C ALA A 263 -6.16 -18.90 29.70
N LEU A 264 -5.33 -17.90 29.44
CA LEU A 264 -4.50 -17.24 30.41
C LEU A 264 -5.33 -16.24 31.22
N ALA A 265 -4.97 -16.06 32.49
CA ALA A 265 -5.58 -15.02 33.31
C ALA A 265 -5.39 -13.62 32.69
N GLY A 266 -6.45 -12.81 32.64
CA GLY A 266 -6.41 -11.48 32.03
C GLY A 266 -5.31 -10.56 32.58
N THR A 267 -4.95 -10.69 33.86
CA THR A 267 -3.83 -9.94 34.46
C THR A 267 -2.47 -10.28 33.84
N LEU A 268 -2.25 -11.55 33.46
CA LEU A 268 -1.05 -11.98 32.77
C LEU A 268 -1.06 -11.49 31.31
N ILE A 269 -2.22 -11.54 30.65
CA ILE A 269 -2.39 -11.04 29.29
C ILE A 269 -2.03 -9.55 29.22
N ALA A 270 -2.63 -8.72 30.09
CA ALA A 270 -2.34 -7.30 30.15
C ALA A 270 -0.85 -7.00 30.42
N HIS A 271 -0.17 -7.85 31.20
CA HIS A 271 1.27 -7.73 31.44
C HIS A 271 2.08 -8.02 30.17
N ILE A 272 1.74 -9.08 29.42
CA ILE A 272 2.38 -9.42 28.14
C ILE A 272 2.13 -8.31 27.11
N GLU A 273 0.88 -7.87 26.95
CA GLU A 273 0.52 -6.82 26.00
C GLU A 273 1.31 -5.54 26.26
N ARG A 274 1.33 -5.04 27.49
CA ARG A 274 2.05 -3.82 27.85
C ARG A 274 3.54 -3.92 27.51
N HIS A 275 4.13 -5.10 27.73
CA HIS A 275 5.53 -5.37 27.43
C HIS A 275 5.83 -5.24 25.91
N PHE A 276 5.04 -5.91 25.06
CA PHE A 276 5.27 -5.89 23.62
C PHE A 276 4.81 -4.58 22.94
N ILE A 277 3.71 -3.97 23.39
CA ILE A 277 3.23 -2.67 22.88
C ILE A 277 4.29 -1.58 23.10
N ASN A 278 4.97 -1.58 24.26
CA ASN A 278 6.03 -0.60 24.53
C ASN A 278 7.18 -0.70 23.51
N PHE A 279 7.68 -1.91 23.27
CA PHE A 279 8.74 -2.13 22.27
C PHE A 279 8.28 -1.73 20.87
N ARG A 280 7.07 -2.16 20.49
CA ARG A 280 6.51 -1.85 19.18
C ARG A 280 6.38 -0.36 18.95
N ASN A 281 5.80 0.39 19.89
CA ASN A 281 5.57 1.83 19.70
C ASN A 281 6.90 2.58 19.58
N ARG A 282 7.92 2.21 20.36
CA ARG A 282 9.26 2.80 20.24
C ARG A 282 9.92 2.51 18.90
N ILE A 283 9.78 1.29 18.38
CA ILE A 283 10.28 0.92 17.05
C ILE A 283 9.50 1.67 15.95
N LYS A 284 8.16 1.66 16.04
CA LYS A 284 7.27 2.33 15.08
C LYS A 284 7.60 3.82 14.98
N ASN A 285 7.73 4.52 16.10
CA ASN A 285 7.99 5.97 16.09
C ASN A 285 9.28 6.33 15.33
N VAL A 286 10.34 5.54 15.50
CA VAL A 286 11.60 5.73 14.77
C VAL A 286 11.44 5.39 13.29
N ASP A 287 10.70 4.31 12.98
CA ASP A 287 10.45 3.87 11.61
C ASP A 287 9.67 4.89 10.78
N VAL A 288 8.56 5.41 11.33
CA VAL A 288 7.74 6.45 10.68
C VAL A 288 8.58 7.69 10.42
N PHE A 289 9.37 8.12 11.41
CA PHE A 289 10.27 9.25 11.23
C PHE A 289 11.29 9.01 10.12
N CYS A 290 11.90 7.81 10.05
CA CYS A 290 12.84 7.50 8.98
C CYS A 290 12.14 7.58 7.61
N GLN A 291 10.94 7.01 7.47
CA GLN A 291 10.18 7.03 6.21
C GLN A 291 9.84 8.47 5.76
N GLU A 292 9.36 9.32 6.68
CA GLU A 292 9.00 10.70 6.37
C GLU A 292 10.19 11.60 6.02
N ASN A 293 11.39 11.28 6.49
CA ASN A 293 12.59 12.12 6.34
C ASN A 293 13.61 11.57 5.35
N GLN A 294 13.42 10.36 4.79
CA GLN A 294 14.31 9.76 3.79
C GLN A 294 14.54 10.62 2.54
N LEU A 295 13.52 11.37 2.11
CA LEU A 295 13.54 12.18 0.88
C LEU A 295 13.74 13.68 1.13
N LYS A 296 13.86 14.12 2.39
CA LYS A 296 14.00 15.55 2.70
C LYS A 296 15.45 16.03 2.48
N PRO A 297 15.65 17.27 1.97
CA PRO A 297 16.99 17.85 1.87
C PRO A 297 17.57 18.08 3.27
N MET A 298 18.66 17.38 3.60
CA MET A 298 19.34 17.44 4.91
C MET A 298 20.84 17.69 4.74
N VAL A 299 21.46 18.27 5.77
CA VAL A 299 22.93 18.47 5.81
C VAL A 299 23.63 17.11 5.93
N THR A 300 24.84 16.98 5.38
CA THR A 300 25.62 15.72 5.35
C THR A 300 25.71 15.01 6.70
N SER A 301 25.89 15.75 7.80
CA SER A 301 25.93 15.20 9.16
C SER A 301 24.59 14.59 9.61
N GLN A 302 23.46 15.22 9.25
CA GLN A 302 22.12 14.70 9.52
C GLN A 302 21.81 13.47 8.67
N LYS A 303 22.23 13.47 7.40
CA LYS A 303 22.06 12.31 6.50
C LYS A 303 22.87 11.09 6.98
N GLN A 304 24.10 11.30 7.46
CA GLN A 304 24.90 10.24 8.09
C GLN A 304 24.21 9.67 9.33
N LEU A 305 23.67 10.53 10.20
CA LEU A 305 22.97 10.10 11.40
C LEU A 305 21.64 9.39 11.09
N LEU A 306 20.90 9.83 10.07
CA LEU A 306 19.68 9.17 9.58
C LEU A 306 19.99 7.77 9.00
N ASN A 307 21.08 7.63 8.26
CA ASN A 307 21.55 6.34 7.74
C ASN A 307 21.96 5.40 8.88
N GLN A 308 22.64 5.91 9.91
CA GLN A 308 22.98 5.15 11.11
C GLN A 308 21.72 4.67 11.84
N ILE A 309 20.72 5.53 12.02
CA ILE A 309 19.43 5.14 12.61
C ILE A 309 18.75 4.07 11.75
N SER A 310 18.70 4.25 10.44
CA SER A 310 18.03 3.30 9.53
C SER A 310 18.67 1.91 9.57
N SER A 311 20.01 1.85 9.60
CA SER A 311 20.75 0.59 9.74
C SER A 311 20.45 -0.10 11.08
N GLN A 312 20.52 0.64 12.20
CA GLN A 312 20.21 0.08 13.52
C GLN A 312 18.75 -0.32 13.67
N LEU A 313 17.82 0.45 13.10
CA LEU A 313 16.39 0.16 13.09
C LEU A 313 16.12 -1.20 12.42
N SER A 314 16.78 -1.50 11.29
CA SER A 314 16.64 -2.80 10.62
C SER A 314 17.07 -3.96 11.52
N ALA A 315 18.23 -3.84 12.19
CA ALA A 315 18.71 -4.85 13.14
C ALA A 315 17.76 -5.03 14.34
N VAL A 316 17.26 -3.94 14.91
CA VAL A 316 16.29 -3.97 16.02
C VAL A 316 14.96 -4.62 15.59
N LYS A 317 14.47 -4.31 14.38
CA LYS A 317 13.26 -4.95 13.82
C LYS A 317 13.43 -6.46 13.70
N GLN A 318 14.55 -6.92 13.15
CA GLN A 318 14.85 -8.36 13.04
C GLN A 318 14.92 -9.03 14.42
N GLN A 319 15.56 -8.40 15.39
CA GLN A 319 15.63 -8.91 16.76
C GLN A 319 14.25 -8.97 17.42
N TYR A 320 13.41 -7.95 17.23
CA TYR A 320 12.04 -7.90 17.72
C TYR A 320 11.18 -9.03 17.13
N ILE A 321 11.25 -9.25 15.81
CA ILE A 321 10.53 -10.34 15.12
C ILE A 321 10.97 -11.71 15.65
N SER A 322 12.28 -11.94 15.80
CA SER A 322 12.80 -13.20 16.34
C SER A 322 12.30 -13.48 17.76
N GLU A 323 12.24 -12.44 18.61
CA GLU A 323 11.70 -12.56 19.96
C GLU A 323 10.19 -12.80 19.99
N MET A 324 9.42 -12.18 19.08
CA MET A 324 8.00 -12.48 18.92
C MET A 324 7.77 -13.94 18.54
N GLN A 325 8.51 -14.46 17.55
CA GLN A 325 8.43 -15.87 17.13
C GLN A 325 8.83 -16.85 18.23
N ARG A 326 9.82 -16.50 19.06
CA ARG A 326 10.21 -17.31 20.22
C ARG A 326 9.11 -17.33 21.27
N PHE A 327 8.55 -16.16 21.60
CA PHE A 327 7.53 -16.02 22.63
C PHE A 327 6.21 -16.65 22.20
N SER A 328 5.87 -16.57 20.91
CA SER A 328 4.64 -17.14 20.34
C SER A 328 4.59 -18.67 20.51
N LYS A 329 5.71 -19.38 20.35
CA LYS A 329 5.82 -20.82 20.65
C LYS A 329 5.49 -21.13 22.11
N ILE A 330 6.05 -20.36 23.04
CA ILE A 330 5.81 -20.53 24.49
C ILE A 330 4.34 -20.26 24.82
N LEU A 331 3.73 -19.27 24.17
CA LEU A 331 2.31 -18.95 24.35
C LEU A 331 1.40 -20.07 23.84
N ILE A 332 1.66 -20.61 22.63
CA ILE A 332 0.92 -21.76 22.09
C ILE A 332 1.00 -22.94 23.07
N ASP A 333 2.21 -23.28 23.51
CA ASP A 333 2.43 -24.40 24.44
C ASP A 333 1.68 -24.21 25.77
N ALA A 334 1.62 -22.97 26.28
CA ALA A 334 0.87 -22.67 27.50
C ALA A 334 -0.65 -22.81 27.30
N ARG A 335 -1.16 -22.41 26.13
CA ARG A 335 -2.59 -22.51 25.77
C ARG A 335 -3.05 -23.96 25.55
N ILE A 336 -2.16 -24.86 25.13
CA ILE A 336 -2.44 -26.30 24.98
C ILE A 336 -1.95 -27.14 26.16
N ASN A 337 -1.55 -26.49 27.25
CA ASN A 337 -1.22 -27.11 28.53
C ASN A 337 0.13 -27.89 28.58
N ASN A 338 1.02 -27.64 27.63
CA ASN A 338 2.39 -28.19 27.59
C ASN A 338 3.38 -27.40 28.45
N VAL A 339 3.01 -26.20 28.92
CA VAL A 339 3.90 -25.28 29.63
C VAL A 339 3.18 -24.57 30.79
N THR A 340 3.85 -24.48 31.95
CA THR A 340 3.37 -23.72 33.13
C THR A 340 3.53 -22.21 32.96
N VAL A 341 2.61 -21.42 33.54
CA VAL A 341 2.66 -19.93 33.61
C VAL A 341 4.03 -19.39 34.06
N GLY A 342 4.76 -20.12 34.90
CA GLY A 342 6.12 -19.77 35.31
C GLY A 342 7.10 -19.59 34.14
N LYS A 343 7.00 -20.40 33.08
CA LYS A 343 7.87 -20.27 31.90
C LYS A 343 7.54 -19.02 31.08
N ILE A 344 6.27 -18.61 31.01
CA ILE A 344 5.88 -17.32 30.38
C ILE A 344 6.55 -16.17 31.12
N LYS A 345 6.43 -16.14 32.47
CA LYS A 345 7.04 -15.10 33.30
C LYS A 345 8.57 -15.08 33.14
N GLN A 346 9.22 -16.24 33.10
CA GLN A 346 10.66 -16.36 32.83
C GLN A 346 11.03 -15.87 31.42
N ALA A 347 10.20 -16.15 30.41
CA ALA A 347 10.44 -15.72 29.04
C ALA A 347 10.43 -14.20 28.89
N LEU A 348 9.54 -13.50 29.61
CA LEU A 348 9.46 -12.03 29.65
C LEU A 348 10.71 -11.36 30.24
N VAL A 349 11.38 -12.02 31.19
CA VAL A 349 12.60 -11.51 31.85
C VAL A 349 13.90 -12.16 31.35
N SER A 350 13.82 -12.89 30.23
CA SER A 350 14.96 -13.61 29.66
C SER A 350 16.09 -12.69 29.21
N SER A 351 17.31 -13.25 29.08
CA SER A 351 18.48 -12.51 28.56
C SER A 351 18.22 -11.92 27.17
N LYS A 352 17.49 -12.63 26.31
CA LYS A 352 17.13 -12.14 24.97
C LYS A 352 16.20 -10.92 25.01
N GLN A 353 15.21 -10.91 25.91
CA GLN A 353 14.33 -9.76 26.12
C GLN A 353 15.10 -8.55 26.68
N LYS A 354 16.03 -8.79 27.60
CA LYS A 354 16.92 -7.73 28.12
C LYS A 354 17.82 -7.17 27.01
N ALA A 355 18.39 -8.03 26.17
CA ALA A 355 19.21 -7.60 25.03
C ALA A 355 18.40 -6.76 24.03
N LEU A 356 17.18 -7.19 23.68
CA LEU A 356 16.29 -6.43 22.80
C LEU A 356 15.96 -5.06 23.38
N LYS A 357 15.64 -4.99 24.68
CA LYS A 357 15.42 -3.72 25.36
C LYS A 357 16.62 -2.80 25.24
N VAL A 358 17.85 -3.32 25.44
CA VAL A 358 19.08 -2.54 25.30
C VAL A 358 19.25 -2.00 23.87
N SER A 359 19.00 -2.83 22.85
CA SER A 359 19.09 -2.39 21.45
C SER A 359 18.07 -1.28 21.13
N ILE A 360 16.83 -1.40 21.62
CA ILE A 360 15.80 -0.36 21.48
C ILE A 360 16.20 0.92 22.24
N ASP A 361 16.75 0.80 23.46
CA ASP A 361 17.24 1.93 24.25
C ASP A 361 18.40 2.67 23.55
N GLN A 362 19.29 1.95 22.89
CA GLN A 362 20.35 2.54 22.08
C GLN A 362 19.80 3.27 20.86
N LEU A 363 18.86 2.65 20.13
CA LEU A 363 18.21 3.26 18.97
C LEU A 363 17.49 4.56 19.35
N THR A 364 16.70 4.54 20.43
CA THR A 364 15.99 5.74 20.91
C THR A 364 16.98 6.85 21.30
N LYS A 365 18.10 6.53 21.96
CA LYS A 365 19.11 7.55 22.31
C LYS A 365 19.72 8.24 21.09
N ILE A 366 19.91 7.52 19.98
CA ILE A 366 20.43 8.13 18.74
C ILE A 366 19.34 8.96 18.08
N PHE A 367 18.11 8.47 18.09
CA PHE A 367 16.94 9.20 17.61
C PHE A 367 16.74 10.53 18.34
N ASP A 368 16.85 10.55 19.67
CA ASP A 368 16.70 11.77 20.48
C ASP A 368 17.78 12.81 20.15
N LYS A 369 18.99 12.40 19.75
CA LYS A 369 20.04 13.33 19.30
C LYS A 369 19.68 14.04 18.01
N LEU A 370 18.91 13.41 17.12
CA LEU A 370 18.43 14.02 15.87
C LEU A 370 17.30 15.02 16.12
N GLN A 371 16.53 14.86 17.19
CA GLN A 371 15.42 15.76 17.54
C GLN A 371 15.84 17.00 18.35
N MET A 372 17.14 17.19 18.63
CA MET A 372 17.62 18.37 19.35
C MET A 372 17.43 19.66 18.51
N PRO A 373 16.86 20.75 19.09
CA PRO A 373 16.54 21.99 18.37
C PRO A 373 17.70 22.66 17.62
N ASP A 374 18.94 22.43 18.07
CA ASP A 374 20.12 23.13 17.55
C ASP A 374 20.56 22.68 16.14
N LEU A 375 20.08 21.53 15.66
CA LEU A 375 20.39 21.06 14.29
C LEU A 375 19.29 21.40 13.27
N VAL A 376 18.07 21.72 13.72
CA VAL A 376 16.93 22.07 12.83
C VAL A 376 16.99 23.55 12.42
N ASN A 377 17.52 24.43 13.28
CA ASN A 377 17.62 25.88 13.02
C ASN A 377 18.76 26.28 12.06
N ALA A 378 19.66 25.36 11.69
CA ALA A 378 20.74 25.65 10.74
C ALA A 378 20.26 25.80 9.27
N ASN A 379 19.05 25.32 8.95
CA ASN A 379 18.50 25.32 7.59
C ASN A 379 17.55 26.49 7.27
N GLN A 380 17.25 27.38 8.22
CA GLN A 380 16.46 28.59 7.94
C GLN A 380 17.31 29.84 7.64
N ASN A 381 18.65 29.78 7.79
CA ASN A 381 19.53 30.94 7.64
C ASN A 381 20.57 30.84 6.50
N LYS A 382 20.40 29.96 5.51
CA LYS A 382 21.32 29.85 4.36
C LYS A 382 20.64 29.73 2.99
N SER A 383 19.95 30.81 2.61
CA SER A 383 19.53 31.14 1.24
C SER A 383 18.94 32.57 1.35
N ILE A 384 19.48 33.68 0.83
CA ILE A 384 20.23 33.99 -0.38
C ILE A 384 21.02 35.29 -0.07
N VAL A 385 22.34 35.31 -0.29
CA VAL A 385 23.08 36.56 -0.54
C VAL A 385 23.74 36.38 -1.90
N ILE A 386 23.12 36.97 -2.93
CA ILE A 386 23.78 37.21 -4.22
C ILE A 386 24.60 38.48 -4.04
N SER A 387 25.91 38.33 -4.19
CA SER A 387 26.87 39.42 -4.28
C SER A 387 26.58 40.30 -5.50
N SER A 388 26.30 41.59 -5.27
CA SER A 388 26.57 42.64 -6.25
C SER A 388 27.50 43.68 -5.62
N ASN A 389 28.63 43.89 -6.28
CA ASN A 389 29.62 44.89 -5.94
C ASN A 389 29.04 46.30 -6.13
N THR A 390 29.03 47.12 -5.09
CA THR A 390 29.18 48.57 -5.22
C THR A 390 29.95 49.13 -4.02
N VAL A 391 31.00 49.87 -4.36
CA VAL A 391 31.89 50.64 -3.48
C VAL A 391 31.09 51.70 -2.71
N GLY A 392 31.33 51.84 -1.40
CA GLY A 392 30.92 53.06 -0.68
C GLY A 392 30.80 52.96 0.84
N ARG A 393 31.88 53.35 1.53
CA ARG A 393 31.91 54.16 2.78
C ARG A 393 30.98 53.83 3.97
N SER A 394 31.64 53.29 5.00
CA SER A 394 31.74 53.84 6.37
C SER A 394 30.48 54.34 7.13
N SER A 395 30.25 53.62 8.25
CA SER A 395 30.09 54.13 9.63
C SER A 395 28.80 54.81 10.10
N ASN A 396 28.34 54.28 11.25
CA ASN A 396 27.53 54.90 12.32
C ASN A 396 26.03 55.10 11.98
N THR A 397 25.03 54.86 12.84
CA THR A 397 24.96 54.70 14.30
C THR A 397 23.55 54.19 14.66
N ILE A 398 23.46 53.21 15.57
CA ILE A 398 22.67 53.20 16.82
C ILE A 398 21.18 53.68 16.82
N ASN A 399 20.34 52.80 17.42
CA ASN A 399 19.13 52.99 18.24
C ASN A 399 17.71 52.73 17.67
N ASN A 400 17.16 51.59 18.14
CA ASN A 400 15.95 51.47 18.98
C ASN A 400 14.81 52.46 18.76
N SER A 401 13.61 51.96 18.48
CA SER A 401 12.60 51.65 19.53
C SER A 401 11.22 51.38 18.95
N TYR A 402 10.43 50.72 19.78
CA TYR A 402 9.13 50.09 19.57
C TYR A 402 7.97 51.04 19.28
N SER A 403 6.94 50.42 18.69
CA SER A 403 5.51 50.56 19.02
C SER A 403 4.59 51.43 18.16
N THR A 404 3.53 50.71 17.75
CA THR A 404 2.11 51.10 17.70
C THR A 404 1.58 52.00 16.57
N ARG A 405 0.87 51.33 15.66
CA ARG A 405 -0.59 51.47 15.42
C ARG A 405 -1.11 52.85 15.01
N LYS A 406 -1.43 53.00 13.72
CA LYS A 406 -2.76 53.31 13.14
C LYS A 406 -2.62 53.86 11.72
N GLN A 407 -3.55 53.46 10.85
CA GLN A 407 -3.74 53.95 9.47
C GLN A 407 -3.84 55.49 9.42
N PRO A 408 -3.61 56.13 8.26
CA PRO A 408 -4.77 56.42 7.41
C PRO A 408 -4.52 56.48 5.88
N ASN A 409 -5.62 56.27 5.16
CA ASN A 409 -6.10 56.94 3.95
C ASN A 409 -5.24 57.06 2.69
N TYR A 410 -5.86 56.53 1.64
CA TYR A 410 -5.54 56.64 0.23
C TYR A 410 -6.30 57.81 -0.41
N ASP A 411 -5.78 58.23 -1.57
CA ASP A 411 -6.32 59.11 -2.62
C ASP A 411 -6.05 60.63 -2.46
N PRO A 412 -5.83 61.42 -3.54
CA PRO A 412 -5.97 61.09 -4.97
C PRO A 412 -4.93 61.68 -5.95
N SER A 413 -5.07 61.25 -7.21
CA SER A 413 -4.80 62.02 -8.45
C SER A 413 -3.38 62.05 -9.05
N ARG A 414 -3.28 61.45 -10.26
CA ARG A 414 -2.82 62.05 -11.54
C ARG A 414 -2.12 61.01 -12.39
N TYR A 415 -2.87 60.42 -13.31
CA TYR A 415 -2.31 59.91 -14.56
C TYR A 415 -2.96 60.68 -15.71
N GLN A 416 -2.14 61.47 -16.40
CA GLN A 416 -2.44 62.06 -17.69
C GLN A 416 -1.44 61.49 -18.70
N SER A 417 -2.00 60.87 -19.73
CA SER A 417 -1.55 60.72 -21.12
C SER A 417 -0.18 61.29 -21.53
N ILE A 418 0.53 60.56 -22.40
CA ILE A 418 0.97 61.02 -23.72
C ILE A 418 1.16 59.80 -24.64
N ALA A 419 0.81 60.02 -25.90
CA ALA A 419 0.61 59.06 -26.96
C ALA A 419 1.79 58.95 -27.95
N SER A 420 1.85 57.78 -28.61
CA SER A 420 1.96 57.56 -30.06
C SER A 420 3.12 58.09 -30.94
N LYS A 421 3.68 57.10 -31.67
CA LYS A 421 4.09 57.04 -33.10
C LYS A 421 5.46 57.56 -33.53
N ASN A 422 6.20 56.69 -34.25
CA ASN A 422 6.73 56.83 -35.62
C ASN A 422 7.46 55.51 -36.00
N LEU A 423 7.03 54.72 -37.00
CA LEU A 423 7.18 54.84 -38.47
C LEU A 423 8.61 54.52 -39.01
N VAL A 424 8.73 53.32 -39.62
CA VAL A 424 9.01 53.07 -41.06
C VAL A 424 10.45 52.97 -41.62
N ASN A 425 10.59 51.93 -42.49
CA ASN A 425 11.42 51.70 -43.69
C ASN A 425 12.78 51.00 -43.63
N GLY A 426 12.95 50.06 -44.59
CA GLY A 426 14.19 50.00 -45.39
C GLY A 426 14.74 48.61 -45.74
N SER A 427 14.41 48.12 -46.94
CA SER A 427 14.99 46.98 -47.67
C SER A 427 16.46 47.19 -48.12
N HIS A 428 17.26 46.11 -48.30
CA HIS A 428 18.02 45.82 -49.54
C HIS A 428 18.85 44.52 -49.50
N GLN A 429 19.16 44.04 -50.71
CA GLN A 429 19.61 42.72 -51.15
C GLN A 429 21.15 42.52 -51.21
N SER A 430 21.53 41.24 -51.24
CA SER A 430 22.57 40.58 -52.06
C SER A 430 24.06 40.90 -51.88
N LYS A 431 24.87 39.84 -51.67
CA LYS A 431 25.90 39.37 -52.63
C LYS A 431 26.49 38.02 -52.20
N ALA A 432 26.67 37.15 -53.20
CA ALA A 432 27.24 35.81 -53.14
C ALA A 432 28.76 35.82 -53.36
N ALA A 433 29.48 34.82 -52.84
CA ALA A 433 30.58 34.13 -53.52
C ALA A 433 30.97 32.84 -52.78
N ASN A 434 31.29 31.82 -53.59
CA ASN A 434 31.46 30.40 -53.28
C ASN A 434 32.72 30.05 -52.49
N SER A 435 32.66 28.93 -51.75
CA SER A 435 33.52 27.76 -52.03
C SER A 435 32.98 26.51 -51.33
N ASN A 436 32.90 25.44 -52.12
CA ASN A 436 32.46 24.11 -51.72
C ASN A 436 33.53 23.41 -50.86
N GLN A 437 33.10 22.77 -49.78
CA GLN A 437 33.58 21.42 -49.44
C GLN A 437 32.51 20.67 -48.63
N SER A 438 32.36 19.42 -49.01
CA SER A 438 31.23 18.53 -48.79
C SER A 438 31.49 17.59 -47.61
N ILE A 439 30.41 17.20 -46.91
CA ILE A 439 30.22 15.90 -46.22
C ILE A 439 31.01 15.76 -44.90
N THR A 440 30.43 15.62 -43.70
CA THR A 440 29.31 14.78 -43.25
C THR A 440 28.50 15.52 -42.15
N LYS A 441 27.17 15.53 -42.25
CA LYS A 441 26.30 15.86 -41.12
C LYS A 441 25.89 14.55 -40.44
N THR A 442 26.53 14.22 -39.34
CA THR A 442 25.99 13.28 -38.35
C THR A 442 24.73 13.91 -37.75
N ASN A 443 23.56 13.41 -38.15
CA ASN A 443 22.32 13.66 -37.44
C ASN A 443 22.37 12.94 -36.10
N ASN A 444 22.84 13.60 -35.04
CA ASN A 444 22.69 13.11 -33.68
C ASN A 444 21.21 13.23 -33.28
N ARG A 445 20.47 12.12 -33.36
CA ARG A 445 19.19 11.97 -32.65
C ARG A 445 19.49 11.92 -31.15
N LYS A 446 19.25 13.02 -30.44
CA LYS A 446 19.19 12.99 -28.97
C LYS A 446 17.88 12.30 -28.56
N LEU A 447 17.97 11.10 -28.00
CA LEU A 447 16.87 10.54 -27.21
C LEU A 447 16.69 11.39 -25.94
N ASN A 448 15.49 11.91 -25.71
CA ASN A 448 15.13 12.54 -24.44
C ASN A 448 14.71 11.47 -23.43
N LEU A 449 15.69 10.82 -22.81
CA LEU A 449 15.46 9.85 -21.73
C LEU A 449 15.04 10.59 -20.46
N HIS A 450 13.80 10.43 -20.01
CA HIS A 450 13.35 10.92 -18.70
C HIS A 450 13.20 9.73 -17.74
N SER A 451 14.16 9.56 -16.82
CA SER A 451 13.93 8.76 -15.62
C SER A 451 13.24 9.65 -14.58
N GLY A 452 11.91 9.75 -14.65
CA GLY A 452 11.12 10.56 -13.72
C GLY A 452 10.50 9.72 -12.60
N ASN A 453 10.66 10.16 -11.35
CA ASN A 453 9.67 9.90 -10.32
C ASN A 453 8.45 10.76 -10.62
N VAL A 454 7.24 10.22 -10.52
CA VAL A 454 6.01 10.97 -10.77
C VAL A 454 5.87 12.04 -9.69
N GLU A 455 6.19 13.29 -10.05
CA GLU A 455 5.87 14.48 -9.25
C GLU A 455 4.38 14.79 -9.35
N SER A 456 3.79 15.07 -8.19
CA SER A 456 2.42 15.51 -7.99
C SER A 456 2.14 16.84 -8.68
N TYR A 457 1.16 16.88 -9.59
CA TYR A 457 0.63 18.12 -10.14
C TYR A 457 -0.24 18.85 -9.10
N HIS A 458 0.29 19.87 -8.46
CA HIS A 458 -0.49 20.94 -7.85
C HIS A 458 0.13 22.30 -8.17
N SER A 459 -0.50 23.04 -9.09
CA SER A 459 -0.36 24.50 -9.22
C SER A 459 -1.49 25.02 -10.11
N LEU A 460 -2.54 25.60 -9.49
CA LEU A 460 -3.54 26.41 -10.19
C LEU A 460 -3.09 27.89 -10.15
N PRO A 461 -3.19 28.65 -11.26
CA PRO A 461 -2.98 30.09 -11.26
C PRO A 461 -4.24 30.85 -10.78
N PRO A 462 -4.11 32.11 -10.31
CA PRO A 462 -5.20 32.85 -9.71
C PRO A 462 -6.08 33.48 -10.81
N GLN A 463 -7.41 33.35 -10.71
CA GLN A 463 -8.31 34.22 -11.46
C GLN A 463 -9.44 34.81 -10.60
N SER A 464 -9.64 36.08 -10.92
CA SER A 464 -10.38 37.13 -10.26
C SER A 464 -11.90 36.98 -10.29
N ASN A 465 -12.51 37.40 -9.18
CA ASN A 465 -13.92 37.69 -9.01
C ASN A 465 -14.53 38.49 -10.18
N LYS A 466 -15.64 37.99 -10.73
CA LYS A 466 -16.74 38.84 -11.23
C LYS A 466 -18.08 38.30 -10.75
N THR A 467 -18.60 39.01 -9.75
CA THR A 467 -20.01 39.11 -9.35
C THR A 467 -20.91 39.45 -10.54
N VAL A 468 -22.01 38.70 -10.73
CA VAL A 468 -23.28 39.28 -11.20
C VAL A 468 -24.44 38.66 -10.41
N SER A 469 -25.22 39.57 -9.87
CA SER A 469 -26.39 39.47 -9.02
C SER A 469 -27.63 38.85 -9.70
N THR A 470 -28.39 38.13 -8.89
CA THR A 470 -29.79 37.75 -9.09
C THR A 470 -30.75 38.93 -8.95
N SER A 471 -31.75 39.03 -9.83
CA SER A 471 -33.09 39.57 -9.55
C SER A 471 -34.01 39.18 -10.72
N ASN A 472 -34.89 38.19 -10.56
CA ASN A 472 -36.22 38.23 -9.95
C ASN A 472 -37.35 38.40 -10.98
N LYS A 473 -38.34 37.50 -10.85
CA LYS A 473 -39.80 37.65 -11.05
C LYS A 473 -40.48 37.13 -12.32
N THR A 474 -41.13 35.98 -12.10
CA THR A 474 -42.60 35.67 -12.18
C THR A 474 -43.34 35.58 -13.52
N ASN A 475 -43.99 34.41 -13.68
CA ASN A 475 -45.36 34.14 -14.17
C ASN A 475 -45.68 34.46 -15.65
N HIS A 476 -46.52 33.77 -16.42
CA HIS A 476 -47.68 32.90 -16.17
C HIS A 476 -48.04 32.18 -17.51
N ASN A 477 -48.80 31.08 -17.39
CA ASN A 477 -49.85 30.57 -18.30
C ASN A 477 -49.64 29.43 -19.30
N LYS A 478 -50.64 28.54 -19.22
CA LYS A 478 -51.01 27.35 -20.01
C LYS A 478 -51.58 27.74 -21.38
N ASN A 479 -51.41 26.87 -22.38
CA ASN A 479 -52.49 26.11 -23.04
C ASN A 479 -51.97 25.20 -24.17
N ASP A 480 -52.76 24.16 -24.42
CA ASP A 480 -52.64 23.04 -25.38
C ASP A 480 -52.16 23.36 -26.80
N SER A 481 -51.43 22.43 -27.43
CA SER A 481 -51.92 21.57 -28.53
C SER A 481 -50.80 20.85 -29.31
N THR A 482 -51.04 19.55 -29.54
CA THR A 482 -50.71 18.68 -30.70
C THR A 482 -49.33 18.67 -31.37
N GLU A 483 -48.77 17.45 -31.38
CA GLU A 483 -47.87 16.81 -32.36
C GLU A 483 -47.19 17.67 -33.44
N GLU A 484 -45.85 17.72 -33.40
CA GLU A 484 -45.02 17.57 -34.59
C GLU A 484 -43.60 17.10 -34.20
N ALA A 485 -43.10 16.11 -34.94
CA ALA A 485 -41.79 15.51 -34.76
C ALA A 485 -40.69 16.51 -35.16
N PHE A 486 -39.83 16.89 -34.21
CA PHE A 486 -38.60 17.63 -34.50
C PHE A 486 -37.42 17.05 -33.70
N THR A 487 -36.47 16.51 -34.45
CA THR A 487 -35.09 16.24 -34.04
C THR A 487 -34.44 17.46 -33.38
N PRO A 488 -33.69 17.31 -32.27
CA PRO A 488 -32.81 18.35 -31.77
C PRO A 488 -31.34 18.02 -32.06
N THR A 489 -30.80 18.64 -33.10
CA THR A 489 -29.38 19.03 -33.17
C THR A 489 -29.23 20.32 -32.38
N ALA A 490 -28.66 20.27 -31.17
CA ALA A 490 -28.02 21.42 -30.54
C ALA A 490 -26.98 20.94 -29.52
N SER A 491 -25.74 21.31 -29.83
CA SER A 491 -24.46 21.01 -29.19
C SER A 491 -24.41 21.34 -27.69
N LEU A 492 -23.96 20.36 -26.89
CA LEU A 492 -23.40 20.57 -25.57
C LEU A 492 -22.13 21.45 -25.64
N PRO A 493 -21.85 22.27 -24.60
CA PRO A 493 -20.58 22.97 -24.49
C PRO A 493 -19.44 21.95 -24.45
N SER A 494 -18.46 22.14 -25.31
CA SER A 494 -17.24 21.35 -25.38
C SER A 494 -16.63 21.20 -24.00
N SER A 495 -16.69 19.98 -23.48
CA SER A 495 -15.88 19.53 -22.36
C SER A 495 -14.43 19.87 -22.69
N GLU A 496 -13.73 20.54 -21.78
CA GLU A 496 -12.27 20.53 -21.80
C GLU A 496 -11.84 19.07 -21.73
N VAL A 497 -11.41 18.54 -22.86
CA VAL A 497 -10.85 17.20 -23.00
C VAL A 497 -9.58 17.19 -22.16
N LEU A 498 -9.62 16.51 -21.01
CA LEU A 498 -8.42 16.10 -20.30
C LEU A 498 -7.50 15.44 -21.34
N PRO A 499 -6.21 15.83 -21.43
CA PRO A 499 -5.33 15.28 -22.44
C PRO A 499 -5.31 13.76 -22.29
N ILE A 500 -5.71 13.06 -23.35
CA ILE A 500 -5.62 11.61 -23.44
C ILE A 500 -4.14 11.27 -23.24
N ASP A 501 -3.81 10.56 -22.17
CA ASP A 501 -2.47 10.03 -21.92
C ASP A 501 -2.18 9.00 -23.02
N ASP A 502 -1.55 9.44 -24.12
CA ASP A 502 -1.19 8.64 -25.30
C ASP A 502 0.06 7.75 -25.04
N THR A 503 0.26 7.37 -23.77
CA THR A 503 1.37 6.56 -23.30
C THR A 503 0.99 5.08 -23.28
N ILE A 504 1.69 4.24 -24.03
CA ILE A 504 1.54 2.79 -24.01
C ILE A 504 2.31 2.23 -22.80
N ASN A 505 1.60 1.77 -21.78
CA ASN A 505 2.14 1.18 -20.57
C ASN A 505 2.30 -0.35 -20.72
N ILE A 506 3.54 -0.84 -20.65
CA ILE A 506 3.90 -2.26 -20.79
C ILE A 506 4.56 -2.73 -19.49
N LEU A 507 3.97 -3.74 -18.84
CA LEU A 507 4.52 -4.35 -17.63
C LEU A 507 5.38 -5.57 -18.00
N LEU A 508 6.64 -5.61 -17.55
CA LEU A 508 7.49 -6.79 -17.69
C LEU A 508 7.44 -7.64 -16.42
N LEU A 509 7.23 -8.93 -16.55
CA LEU A 509 7.24 -9.91 -15.46
C LEU A 509 8.09 -11.10 -15.87
N GLY A 510 8.86 -11.67 -14.96
CA GLY A 510 9.70 -12.83 -15.27
C GLY A 510 10.63 -13.19 -14.13
N GLU A 511 11.17 -14.41 -14.13
CA GLU A 511 12.11 -14.86 -13.10
C GLU A 511 13.35 -13.97 -13.03
N THR A 512 14.03 -14.02 -11.90
CA THR A 512 15.38 -13.45 -11.77
C THR A 512 16.31 -14.04 -12.83
N GLY A 513 17.05 -13.18 -13.55
CA GLY A 513 18.00 -13.62 -14.57
C GLY A 513 17.35 -14.17 -15.86
N VAL A 514 16.07 -13.87 -16.10
CA VAL A 514 15.41 -14.16 -17.39
C VAL A 514 15.72 -13.11 -18.48
N GLY A 515 16.31 -11.97 -18.14
CA GLY A 515 16.70 -10.95 -19.12
C GLY A 515 15.73 -9.77 -19.29
N LYS A 516 14.95 -9.39 -18.27
CA LYS A 516 14.07 -8.21 -18.29
C LYS A 516 14.83 -6.90 -18.58
N SER A 517 15.87 -6.62 -17.80
CA SER A 517 16.68 -5.42 -17.97
C SER A 517 17.47 -5.44 -19.30
N THR A 518 17.95 -6.62 -19.71
CA THR A 518 18.56 -6.83 -21.03
C THR A 518 17.58 -6.51 -22.17
N PHE A 519 16.32 -6.90 -22.05
CA PHE A 519 15.28 -6.58 -23.03
C PHE A 519 15.05 -5.07 -23.14
N ILE A 520 15.05 -4.34 -22.03
CA ILE A 520 14.90 -2.87 -22.03
C ILE A 520 16.10 -2.20 -22.70
N ASN A 521 17.32 -2.63 -22.40
CA ASN A 521 18.51 -2.13 -23.09
C ASN A 521 18.46 -2.45 -24.59
N ALA A 522 18.06 -3.66 -24.99
CA ALA A 522 17.91 -4.02 -26.39
C ALA A 522 16.88 -3.13 -27.10
N PHE A 523 15.75 -2.83 -26.42
CA PHE A 523 14.73 -1.92 -26.92
C PHE A 523 15.26 -0.49 -27.12
N ALA A 524 16.06 0.01 -26.17
CA ALA A 524 16.71 1.32 -26.29
C ALA A 524 17.67 1.39 -27.48
N ASN A 525 18.50 0.35 -27.68
CA ASN A 525 19.43 0.27 -28.81
C ASN A 525 18.69 0.19 -30.14
N TYR A 526 17.62 -0.62 -30.23
CA TYR A 526 16.78 -0.75 -31.43
C TYR A 526 16.17 0.59 -31.85
N LEU A 527 15.72 1.40 -30.89
CA LEU A 527 15.17 2.74 -31.18
C LEU A 527 16.24 3.79 -31.51
N THR A 528 17.48 3.58 -31.03
CA THR A 528 18.57 4.54 -31.21
C THR A 528 19.24 4.39 -32.57
N PHE A 529 19.54 3.16 -32.98
CA PHE A 529 20.31 2.89 -34.19
C PHE A 529 19.41 2.58 -35.38
N HIS A 530 19.78 3.09 -36.55
CA HIS A 530 18.99 2.93 -37.77
C HIS A 530 19.21 1.59 -38.47
N SER A 531 20.38 0.98 -38.28
CA SER A 531 20.73 -0.31 -38.84
C SER A 531 21.59 -1.12 -37.87
N PHE A 532 21.67 -2.42 -38.12
CA PHE A 532 22.48 -3.33 -37.32
C PHE A 532 23.97 -2.98 -37.43
N GLU A 533 24.47 -2.67 -38.64
CA GLU A 533 25.87 -2.30 -38.88
C GLU A 533 26.25 -1.02 -38.13
N GLN A 534 25.30 -0.07 -38.01
CA GLN A 534 25.49 1.12 -37.20
C GLN A 534 25.58 0.78 -35.71
N ALA A 535 24.70 -0.10 -35.23
CA ALA A 535 24.71 -0.53 -33.84
C ALA A 535 25.99 -1.29 -33.48
N GLU A 536 26.46 -2.17 -34.37
CA GLU A 536 27.68 -2.98 -34.19
C GLU A 536 28.95 -2.12 -34.14
N SER A 537 29.00 -1.03 -34.92
CA SER A 537 30.13 -0.11 -34.97
C SER A 537 30.08 1.03 -33.95
N SER A 538 29.01 1.13 -33.16
CA SER A 538 28.80 2.18 -32.15
C SER A 538 28.87 1.64 -30.72
N GLU A 539 29.06 2.53 -29.74
CA GLU A 539 28.92 2.14 -28.33
C GLU A 539 27.44 1.86 -27.99
N PRO A 540 27.11 0.72 -27.34
CA PRO A 540 25.75 0.40 -26.96
C PRO A 540 25.15 1.41 -25.98
N VAL A 541 23.87 1.72 -26.18
CA VAL A 541 23.10 2.50 -25.20
C VAL A 541 22.72 1.59 -24.03
N VAL A 542 23.31 1.85 -22.87
CA VAL A 542 23.01 1.10 -21.63
C VAL A 542 22.20 1.98 -20.71
N VAL A 543 20.90 1.70 -20.62
CA VAL A 543 19.95 2.44 -19.76
C VAL A 543 19.89 1.84 -18.36
N ILE A 544 20.11 0.51 -18.28
CA ILE A 544 20.12 -0.25 -17.03
C ILE A 544 21.44 -1.01 -16.99
N PRO A 545 22.25 -0.88 -15.93
CA PRO A 545 23.43 -1.72 -15.77
C PRO A 545 23.04 -3.20 -15.82
N VAL A 546 23.85 -4.03 -16.48
CA VAL A 546 23.63 -5.49 -16.53
C VAL A 546 24.95 -6.22 -16.34
N SER A 547 24.93 -7.33 -15.60
CA SER A 547 26.07 -8.21 -15.38
C SER A 547 25.65 -9.66 -15.53
N PHE A 548 26.40 -10.45 -16.30
CA PHE A 548 26.15 -11.88 -16.51
C PHE A 548 27.43 -12.63 -16.85
N ILE A 549 27.46 -13.93 -16.53
CA ILE A 549 28.61 -14.81 -16.77
C ILE A 549 28.45 -15.49 -18.13
N ILE A 550 29.50 -15.44 -18.95
CA ILE A 550 29.67 -16.24 -20.16
C ILE A 550 30.76 -17.26 -19.89
N THR A 551 30.54 -18.50 -20.30
CA THR A 551 31.54 -19.57 -20.24
C THR A 551 32.08 -19.83 -21.65
N THR A 552 33.41 -19.80 -21.82
CA THR A 552 34.08 -19.96 -23.13
C THR A 552 35.16 -21.03 -23.10
N GLY A 553 35.43 -21.63 -24.26
CA GLY A 553 36.50 -22.62 -24.43
C GLY A 553 36.19 -24.00 -23.82
N ASP A 554 37.05 -24.98 -24.13
CA ASP A 554 36.88 -26.38 -23.69
C ASP A 554 37.10 -26.58 -22.18
N ASN A 555 37.71 -25.59 -21.51
CA ASN A 555 38.03 -25.61 -20.08
C ASN A 555 37.00 -24.88 -19.21
N PHE A 556 35.85 -24.51 -19.77
CA PHE A 556 34.80 -23.75 -19.08
C PHE A 556 35.32 -22.44 -18.45
N GLU A 557 36.09 -21.65 -19.20
CA GLU A 557 36.58 -20.36 -18.72
C GLU A 557 35.40 -19.40 -18.51
N GLU A 558 35.13 -19.04 -17.26
CA GLU A 558 34.09 -18.08 -16.90
C GLU A 558 34.59 -16.64 -17.06
N ARG A 559 33.84 -15.83 -17.79
CA ARG A 559 34.06 -14.40 -17.94
C ARG A 559 32.78 -13.67 -17.52
N THR A 560 32.90 -12.76 -16.56
CA THR A 560 31.79 -11.87 -16.21
C THR A 560 31.79 -10.70 -17.18
N ILE A 561 30.67 -10.50 -17.87
CA ILE A 561 30.44 -9.38 -18.77
C ILE A 561 29.59 -8.36 -18.04
N GLU A 562 30.04 -7.11 -18.00
CA GLU A 562 29.37 -6.00 -17.33
C GLU A 562 29.19 -4.85 -18.30
N PHE A 563 27.98 -4.28 -18.32
CA PHE A 563 27.64 -3.10 -19.10
C PHE A 563 26.98 -2.06 -18.19
N GLY A 564 27.43 -0.80 -18.27
CA GLY A 564 26.93 0.32 -17.47
C GLY A 564 27.65 0.50 -16.13
N GLU A 565 27.59 1.70 -15.54
CA GLU A 565 28.23 1.99 -14.26
C GLU A 565 27.32 1.62 -13.08
N VAL A 566 27.87 0.91 -12.09
CA VAL A 566 27.18 0.57 -10.84
C VAL A 566 27.44 1.67 -9.80
N ASP A 567 26.49 2.60 -9.61
CA ASP A 567 26.51 3.61 -8.55
C ASP A 567 25.63 3.20 -7.34
N SER A 568 25.75 3.94 -6.24
CA SER A 568 25.01 3.70 -4.99
C SER A 568 23.51 4.08 -5.04
N LEU A 569 23.03 4.67 -6.14
CA LEU A 569 21.63 5.04 -6.38
C LEU A 569 20.93 4.05 -7.32
N ASN A 570 21.67 3.07 -7.87
CA ASN A 570 21.14 2.09 -8.79
C ASN A 570 20.19 1.12 -8.10
N ASN A 571 19.09 0.84 -8.81
CA ASN A 571 18.06 -0.12 -8.42
C ASN A 571 18.47 -1.59 -8.65
N GLU A 572 19.71 -1.83 -9.11
CA GLU A 572 20.23 -3.15 -9.48
C GLU A 572 21.25 -3.63 -8.44
N ASN A 573 21.06 -4.84 -7.93
CA ASN A 573 21.96 -5.48 -6.97
C ASN A 573 22.51 -6.81 -7.54
N PHE A 574 23.78 -6.79 -7.95
CA PHE A 574 24.47 -7.96 -8.51
C PHE A 574 25.22 -8.79 -7.46
N ASN A 575 25.24 -8.35 -6.19
CA ASN A 575 26.11 -8.92 -5.15
C ASN A 575 25.63 -10.25 -4.55
N ALA A 576 24.45 -10.74 -4.94
CA ALA A 576 23.85 -11.95 -4.37
C ALA A 576 23.29 -12.87 -5.45
N THR A 577 23.99 -13.99 -5.69
CA THR A 577 23.60 -15.00 -6.69
C THR A 577 22.21 -15.58 -6.38
N GLY A 578 21.29 -15.51 -7.34
CA GLY A 578 19.93 -16.03 -7.21
C GLY A 578 18.95 -15.12 -6.44
N GLN A 579 19.36 -13.93 -6.01
CA GLN A 579 18.41 -12.90 -5.56
C GLN A 579 17.95 -12.06 -6.75
N SER A 580 16.77 -11.46 -6.64
CA SER A 580 16.30 -10.50 -7.63
C SER A 580 17.36 -9.41 -7.86
N VAL A 581 17.71 -9.14 -9.11
CA VAL A 581 18.71 -8.12 -9.45
C VAL A 581 18.09 -6.73 -9.32
N THR A 582 16.95 -6.51 -9.97
CA THR A 582 16.10 -5.33 -9.82
C THR A 582 15.40 -5.34 -8.46
N GLN A 583 15.60 -4.30 -7.63
CA GLN A 583 15.06 -4.26 -6.25
C GLN A 583 13.65 -3.65 -6.17
N HIS A 584 13.34 -2.66 -7.00
CA HIS A 584 12.04 -1.98 -7.03
C HIS A 584 11.52 -1.80 -8.47
N CYS A 585 10.21 -1.63 -8.63
CA CYS A 585 9.64 -1.35 -9.95
C CYS A 585 10.11 0.02 -10.47
N ARG A 586 10.47 0.09 -11.75
CA ARG A 586 10.93 1.34 -12.38
C ARG A 586 10.41 1.46 -13.80
N SER A 587 9.99 2.66 -14.19
CA SER A 587 9.53 2.96 -15.54
C SER A 587 10.63 3.56 -16.40
N TYR A 588 10.71 3.08 -17.63
CA TYR A 588 11.58 3.59 -18.69
C TYR A 588 10.69 4.03 -19.85
N THR A 589 10.79 5.31 -20.22
CA THR A 589 9.90 5.91 -21.22
C THR A 589 10.68 6.19 -22.51
N PHE A 590 10.13 5.75 -23.65
CA PHE A 590 10.70 5.85 -24.98
C PHE A 590 9.73 6.60 -25.91
N ASP A 591 10.26 7.50 -26.74
CA ASP A 591 9.49 8.22 -27.76
C ASP A 591 9.47 7.39 -29.05
N LEU A 592 8.27 6.98 -29.49
CA LEU A 592 8.09 6.35 -30.79
C LEU A 592 7.91 7.45 -31.82
N HIS A 593 9.00 7.89 -32.44
CA HIS A 593 9.04 8.96 -33.45
C HIS A 593 8.31 8.61 -34.77
N ASP A 594 7.04 8.19 -34.72
CA ASP A 594 6.22 7.72 -35.84
C ASP A 594 5.05 8.68 -36.12
N GLY A 595 5.37 9.96 -36.32
CA GLY A 595 4.42 10.99 -36.78
C GLY A 595 3.34 11.43 -35.78
N GLY A 596 3.18 10.75 -34.64
CA GLY A 596 2.34 11.13 -33.50
C GLY A 596 3.14 11.13 -32.21
N ARG A 597 2.77 11.96 -31.22
CA ARG A 597 3.43 12.07 -29.90
C ARG A 597 3.14 10.86 -28.99
N ARG A 598 3.40 9.64 -29.46
CA ARG A 598 3.15 8.40 -28.69
C ARG A 598 4.38 8.00 -27.90
N MET A 599 4.19 7.85 -26.59
CA MET A 599 5.24 7.40 -25.68
C MET A 599 5.02 5.92 -25.33
N VAL A 600 6.10 5.15 -25.18
CA VAL A 600 6.05 3.80 -24.61
C VAL A 600 6.71 3.83 -23.25
N ARG A 601 5.98 3.43 -22.21
CA ARG A 601 6.50 3.23 -20.86
C ARG A 601 6.65 1.75 -20.61
N ILE A 602 7.89 1.29 -20.51
CA ILE A 602 8.22 -0.08 -20.09
C ILE A 602 8.47 -0.07 -18.59
N ILE A 603 7.71 -0.87 -17.86
CA ILE A 603 7.77 -1.00 -16.40
C ILE A 603 8.59 -2.26 -16.10
N ASP A 604 9.82 -2.05 -15.64
CA ASP A 604 10.67 -3.11 -15.12
C ASP A 604 10.24 -3.46 -13.69
N THR A 605 10.31 -4.75 -13.36
CA THR A 605 9.86 -5.27 -12.07
C THR A 605 10.93 -6.17 -11.46
N PRO A 606 10.96 -6.30 -10.12
CA PRO A 606 11.74 -7.33 -9.47
C PRO A 606 11.42 -8.71 -10.06
N GLY A 607 12.47 -9.46 -10.40
CA GLY A 607 12.33 -10.86 -10.77
C GLY A 607 11.82 -11.71 -9.61
N PHE A 608 11.07 -12.75 -9.97
CA PHE A 608 10.53 -13.69 -9.01
C PHE A 608 11.32 -15.00 -8.90
N GLY A 609 11.14 -15.71 -7.78
CA GLY A 609 11.93 -16.88 -7.43
C GLY A 609 13.17 -16.49 -6.65
N ASP A 610 13.04 -15.55 -5.72
CA ASP A 610 14.13 -15.03 -4.91
C ASP A 610 14.62 -16.08 -3.91
N THR A 611 15.94 -16.29 -3.84
CA THR A 611 16.55 -17.18 -2.83
C THR A 611 16.30 -16.75 -1.38
N ARG A 612 15.82 -15.51 -1.14
CA ARG A 612 15.35 -15.02 0.17
C ARG A 612 14.01 -15.64 0.60
N GLY A 613 13.34 -16.41 -0.27
CA GLY A 613 12.15 -17.19 0.04
C GLY A 613 10.83 -16.49 -0.28
N THR A 614 9.73 -17.18 -0.02
CA THR A 614 8.37 -16.79 -0.42
C THR A 614 7.91 -15.44 0.14
N ASP A 615 8.36 -15.06 1.34
CA ASP A 615 7.98 -13.80 1.97
C ASP A 615 8.52 -12.57 1.21
N GLN A 616 9.70 -12.70 0.58
CA GLN A 616 10.27 -11.64 -0.27
C GLN A 616 9.51 -11.55 -1.58
N ASP A 617 9.15 -12.70 -2.15
CA ASP A 617 8.42 -12.73 -3.38
C ASP A 617 6.98 -12.16 -3.20
N ASP A 618 6.33 -12.38 -2.04
CA ASP A 618 5.06 -11.74 -1.68
C ASP A 618 5.19 -10.19 -1.62
N GLN A 619 6.29 -9.68 -1.05
CA GLN A 619 6.58 -8.23 -1.05
C GLN A 619 6.81 -7.70 -2.47
N ASN A 620 7.49 -8.47 -3.32
CA ASN A 620 7.72 -8.09 -4.72
C ASN A 620 6.39 -7.97 -5.47
N ILE A 621 5.45 -8.90 -5.27
CA ILE A 621 4.09 -8.78 -5.84
C ILE A 621 3.39 -7.54 -5.31
N GLU A 622 3.41 -7.32 -3.99
CA GLU A 622 2.76 -6.14 -3.40
C GLU A 622 3.31 -4.84 -4.00
N HIS A 623 4.62 -4.72 -4.18
CA HIS A 623 5.25 -3.57 -4.84
C HIS A 623 4.83 -3.42 -6.31
N ILE A 624 4.74 -4.52 -7.06
CA ILE A 624 4.25 -4.50 -8.45
C ILE A 624 2.82 -3.99 -8.51
N LEU A 625 1.95 -4.49 -7.62
CA LEU A 625 0.54 -4.11 -7.55
C LEU A 625 0.35 -2.65 -7.15
N GLN A 626 1.11 -2.18 -6.16
CA GLN A 626 1.12 -0.76 -5.77
C GLN A 626 1.57 0.13 -6.94
N TYR A 627 2.58 -0.30 -7.70
CA TYR A 627 3.09 0.46 -8.84
C TYR A 627 2.05 0.60 -9.95
N ILE A 628 1.41 -0.51 -10.36
CA ILE A 628 0.41 -0.49 -11.43
C ILE A 628 -0.87 0.26 -11.03
N ASN A 629 -1.23 0.26 -9.73
CA ASN A 629 -2.38 1.02 -9.23
C ASN A 629 -2.22 2.54 -9.39
N ASN A 630 -0.99 3.04 -9.55
CA ASN A 630 -0.72 4.45 -9.80
C ASN A 630 -0.80 4.81 -11.30
N LEU A 631 -1.05 3.84 -12.18
CA LEU A 631 -1.20 4.06 -13.62
C LEU A 631 -2.67 4.18 -13.99
N THR A 632 -2.99 5.08 -14.93
CA THR A 632 -4.35 5.27 -15.43
C THR A 632 -4.85 4.06 -16.23
N HIS A 633 -3.94 3.34 -16.88
CA HIS A 633 -4.24 2.18 -17.70
C HIS A 633 -2.99 1.31 -17.91
N LEU A 634 -3.20 0.04 -18.29
CA LEU A 634 -2.15 -0.90 -18.65
C LEU A 634 -2.46 -1.52 -20.02
N ASN A 635 -1.56 -1.37 -20.99
CA ASN A 635 -1.80 -1.77 -22.37
C ASN A 635 -1.33 -3.20 -22.65
N ALA A 636 -0.24 -3.64 -22.02
CA ALA A 636 0.29 -4.99 -22.19
C ALA A 636 0.97 -5.52 -20.93
N ILE A 637 0.91 -6.84 -20.75
CA ILE A 637 1.63 -7.59 -19.72
C ILE A 637 2.51 -8.61 -20.43
N CYS A 638 3.82 -8.44 -20.34
CA CYS A 638 4.81 -9.31 -20.96
C CYS A 638 5.39 -10.26 -19.92
N PHE A 639 5.13 -11.56 -20.06
CA PHE A 639 5.77 -12.60 -19.27
C PHE A 639 7.01 -13.12 -19.98
N LEU A 640 8.18 -12.78 -19.45
CA LEU A 640 9.48 -13.27 -19.89
C LEU A 640 9.78 -14.63 -19.23
N LEU A 641 10.10 -15.62 -20.06
CA LEU A 641 10.33 -17.01 -19.69
C LEU A 641 11.58 -17.54 -20.41
N LYS A 642 12.22 -18.58 -19.87
CA LYS A 642 13.19 -19.40 -20.61
C LYS A 642 12.45 -20.56 -21.28
N PRO A 643 12.80 -20.98 -22.50
CA PRO A 643 12.06 -22.03 -23.22
C PRO A 643 12.40 -23.46 -22.76
N ASN A 644 13.47 -23.63 -21.97
CA ASN A 644 13.95 -24.93 -21.49
C ASN A 644 13.62 -25.22 -20.02
N ALA A 645 12.58 -24.60 -19.46
CA ALA A 645 12.16 -24.91 -18.10
C ALA A 645 11.54 -26.31 -18.05
N SER A 646 12.08 -27.18 -17.18
CA SER A 646 11.53 -28.52 -16.95
C SER A 646 10.32 -28.50 -16.00
N ARG A 647 10.13 -27.39 -15.27
CA ARG A 647 9.03 -27.13 -14.34
C ARG A 647 8.69 -25.64 -14.37
N LEU A 648 7.42 -25.30 -14.20
CA LEU A 648 7.03 -23.92 -13.88
C LEU A 648 7.27 -23.67 -12.40
N ASN A 649 7.85 -22.53 -12.09
CA ASN A 649 8.05 -22.09 -10.73
C ASN A 649 6.70 -21.94 -10.01
N VAL A 650 6.61 -22.48 -8.79
CA VAL A 650 5.40 -22.38 -7.96
C VAL A 650 5.02 -20.92 -7.74
N PHE A 651 6.03 -20.06 -7.59
CA PHE A 651 5.82 -18.64 -7.45
C PHE A 651 5.28 -17.99 -8.72
N PHE A 652 5.73 -18.41 -9.91
CA PHE A 652 5.16 -17.92 -11.17
C PHE A 652 3.64 -18.13 -11.21
N ARG A 653 3.16 -19.31 -10.79
CA ARG A 653 1.72 -19.61 -10.67
C ARG A 653 1.02 -18.69 -9.67
N THR A 654 1.60 -18.49 -8.49
CA THR A 654 1.03 -17.62 -7.45
C THR A 654 0.94 -16.17 -7.93
N CYS A 655 2.03 -15.63 -8.48
CA CYS A 655 2.10 -14.27 -9.03
C CYS A 655 1.08 -14.08 -10.16
N PHE A 656 1.00 -15.03 -11.08
CA PHE A 656 0.08 -14.98 -12.21
C PHE A 656 -1.38 -14.98 -11.71
N THR A 657 -1.73 -15.85 -10.76
CA THR A 657 -3.07 -15.89 -10.15
C THR A 657 -3.41 -14.59 -9.42
N GLN A 658 -2.50 -14.08 -8.59
CA GLN A 658 -2.74 -12.88 -7.79
C GLN A 658 -2.90 -11.65 -8.70
N LEU A 659 -2.04 -11.47 -9.71
CA LEU A 659 -2.13 -10.36 -10.65
C LEU A 659 -3.48 -10.35 -11.39
N PHE A 660 -3.90 -11.47 -11.97
CA PHE A 660 -5.15 -11.56 -12.72
C PHE A 660 -6.41 -11.71 -11.85
N SER A 661 -6.26 -11.82 -10.52
CA SER A 661 -7.35 -11.65 -9.57
C SER A 661 -7.69 -10.18 -9.30
N LEU A 662 -6.71 -9.29 -9.51
CA LEU A 662 -6.83 -7.85 -9.26
C LEU A 662 -7.07 -7.04 -10.55
N LEU A 663 -6.55 -7.52 -11.67
CA LEU A 663 -6.78 -6.92 -12.97
C LEU A 663 -8.15 -7.31 -13.54
N SER A 664 -8.78 -6.38 -14.26
CA SER A 664 -10.04 -6.66 -14.95
C SER A 664 -9.88 -7.82 -15.94
N PRO A 665 -10.94 -8.60 -16.23
CA PRO A 665 -10.88 -9.68 -17.20
C PRO A 665 -10.34 -9.26 -18.57
N ALA A 666 -10.54 -7.99 -18.97
CA ALA A 666 -10.02 -7.44 -20.22
C ALA A 666 -8.48 -7.45 -20.29
N ALA A 667 -7.77 -7.30 -19.16
CA ALA A 667 -6.31 -7.31 -19.13
C ALA A 667 -5.72 -8.66 -19.54
N ARG A 668 -6.49 -9.75 -19.42
CA ARG A 668 -6.09 -11.11 -19.83
C ARG A 668 -5.79 -11.20 -21.33
N HIS A 669 -6.51 -10.45 -22.15
CA HIS A 669 -6.31 -10.41 -23.60
C HIS A 669 -5.05 -9.66 -24.02
N ASN A 670 -4.49 -8.86 -23.12
CA ASN A 670 -3.28 -8.06 -23.34
C ASN A 670 -2.01 -8.76 -22.84
N THR A 671 -2.07 -10.09 -22.70
CA THR A 671 -0.96 -10.91 -22.22
C THR A 671 -0.08 -11.37 -23.37
N ILE A 672 1.21 -11.11 -23.26
CA ILE A 672 2.27 -11.48 -24.22
C ILE A 672 3.26 -12.42 -23.53
N PHE A 673 3.68 -13.47 -24.22
CA PHE A 673 4.70 -14.40 -23.77
C PHE A 673 6.00 -14.19 -24.54
N CYS A 674 7.08 -13.99 -23.81
CA CYS A 674 8.39 -13.65 -24.34
C CYS A 674 9.41 -14.70 -23.92
N PHE A 675 9.93 -15.49 -24.85
CA PHE A 675 10.93 -16.50 -24.57
C PHE A 675 12.33 -15.98 -24.86
N THR A 676 13.11 -15.82 -23.80
CA THR A 676 14.51 -15.38 -23.82
C THR A 676 15.44 -16.60 -23.93
N ASN A 677 16.68 -16.42 -24.39
CA ASN A 677 17.66 -17.50 -24.52
C ASN A 677 17.15 -18.65 -25.42
N ALA A 678 16.40 -18.29 -26.47
CA ALA A 678 15.66 -19.24 -27.29
C ALA A 678 16.50 -19.97 -28.35
N ARG A 679 17.80 -19.69 -28.48
CA ARG A 679 18.69 -20.38 -29.41
C ARG A 679 18.71 -21.89 -29.18
N SER A 680 18.81 -22.29 -27.91
CA SER A 680 18.85 -23.70 -27.50
C SER A 680 17.58 -24.49 -27.86
N THR A 681 16.52 -23.80 -28.27
CA THR A 681 15.24 -24.37 -28.71
C THR A 681 14.88 -23.96 -30.13
N PHE A 682 15.88 -23.57 -30.95
CA PHE A 682 15.70 -23.14 -32.34
C PHE A 682 14.67 -22.01 -32.47
N TYR A 683 14.71 -21.03 -31.54
CA TYR A 683 13.80 -19.90 -31.48
C TYR A 683 12.32 -20.29 -31.30
N ALA A 684 12.08 -21.38 -30.57
CA ALA A 684 10.75 -21.83 -30.18
C ALA A 684 10.55 -21.82 -28.65
N PRO A 685 9.29 -21.80 -28.16
CA PRO A 685 8.97 -21.83 -26.72
C PRO A 685 9.42 -23.08 -25.93
N GLY A 686 9.93 -24.11 -26.62
CA GLY A 686 10.53 -25.30 -26.02
C GLY A 686 9.63 -26.07 -25.04
N ASN A 687 10.26 -26.67 -24.03
CA ASN A 687 9.63 -27.48 -22.99
C ASN A 687 8.73 -26.67 -22.04
N THR A 688 8.91 -25.36 -21.98
CA THR A 688 8.09 -24.48 -21.15
C THR A 688 6.67 -24.33 -21.69
N ALA A 689 6.46 -24.38 -23.01
CA ALA A 689 5.14 -24.17 -23.61
C ALA A 689 4.06 -25.19 -23.19
N PRO A 690 4.32 -26.51 -23.21
CA PRO A 690 3.37 -27.49 -22.69
C PRO A 690 2.96 -27.22 -21.24
N LEU A 691 3.93 -26.88 -20.38
CA LEU A 691 3.68 -26.58 -18.96
C LEU A 691 2.79 -25.35 -18.78
N LEU A 692 3.06 -24.30 -19.58
CA LEU A 692 2.27 -23.08 -19.60
C LEU A 692 0.85 -23.35 -20.09
N LYS A 693 0.68 -24.12 -21.16
CA LYS A 693 -0.65 -24.53 -21.66
C LYS A 693 -1.45 -25.29 -20.60
N THR A 694 -0.80 -26.21 -19.87
CA THR A 694 -1.46 -26.94 -18.77
C THR A 694 -1.90 -26.00 -17.64
N MET A 695 -1.05 -25.04 -17.25
CA MET A 695 -1.41 -24.04 -16.23
C MET A 695 -2.60 -23.17 -16.67
N LEU A 696 -2.60 -22.70 -17.92
CA LEU A 696 -3.66 -21.83 -18.46
C LEU A 696 -5.00 -22.57 -18.66
N ALA A 697 -4.97 -23.91 -18.74
CA ALA A 697 -6.18 -24.72 -18.84
C ALA A 697 -6.93 -24.89 -17.49
N GLU A 698 -6.35 -24.45 -16.36
CA GLU A 698 -7.01 -24.44 -15.06
C GLU A 698 -8.16 -23.42 -15.04
N SER A 699 -9.28 -23.73 -14.35
CA SER A 699 -10.56 -23.01 -14.46
C SER A 699 -10.52 -21.52 -14.08
N SER A 700 -9.48 -21.07 -13.37
CA SER A 700 -9.26 -19.66 -13.03
C SER A 700 -8.57 -18.84 -14.13
N MET A 701 -8.11 -19.48 -15.22
CA MET A 701 -7.20 -18.87 -16.22
C MET A 701 -7.56 -19.17 -17.69
N SER A 702 -8.70 -19.81 -17.95
CA SER A 702 -9.11 -20.26 -19.29
C SER A 702 -9.21 -19.15 -20.34
N ASP A 703 -9.33 -17.90 -19.92
CA ASP A 703 -9.53 -16.75 -20.81
C ASP A 703 -8.21 -16.22 -21.41
N ILE A 704 -7.05 -16.70 -20.94
CA ILE A 704 -5.73 -16.30 -21.45
C ILE A 704 -5.27 -17.32 -22.48
N THR A 705 -5.15 -16.88 -23.74
CA THR A 705 -4.77 -17.76 -24.84
C THR A 705 -3.26 -17.74 -25.08
N PHE A 706 -2.64 -18.93 -25.15
CA PHE A 706 -1.26 -19.09 -25.62
C PHE A 706 -1.26 -19.43 -27.12
N LYS A 707 -0.92 -18.45 -27.98
CA LYS A 707 -0.92 -18.60 -29.44
C LYS A 707 0.34 -18.00 -30.07
N LYS A 708 0.51 -18.19 -31.38
CA LYS A 708 1.70 -17.68 -32.08
C LYS A 708 1.70 -16.15 -32.14
N GLU A 709 0.54 -15.52 -32.18
CA GLU A 709 0.40 -14.07 -32.35
C GLU A 709 0.81 -13.28 -31.10
N ASN A 710 0.75 -13.90 -29.91
CA ASN A 710 1.16 -13.29 -28.65
C ASN A 710 2.38 -13.98 -28.02
N THR A 711 3.15 -14.74 -28.82
CA THR A 711 4.35 -15.45 -28.35
C THR A 711 5.56 -15.11 -29.20
N PHE A 712 6.55 -14.47 -28.57
CA PHE A 712 7.79 -14.04 -29.19
C PHE A 712 8.97 -14.81 -28.60
N CYS A 713 9.97 -15.12 -29.42
CA CYS A 713 11.18 -15.83 -29.00
C CYS A 713 12.39 -15.05 -29.50
N PHE A 714 13.32 -14.74 -28.61
CA PHE A 714 14.49 -13.91 -28.89
C PHE A 714 15.73 -14.39 -28.13
N ASP A 715 16.89 -14.09 -28.68
CA ASP A 715 18.20 -14.46 -28.16
C ASP A 715 19.20 -13.32 -28.41
N SER A 716 20.37 -13.36 -27.76
CA SER A 716 21.42 -12.35 -27.89
C SER A 716 22.39 -12.59 -29.05
N GLU A 717 22.37 -13.78 -29.67
CA GLU A 717 23.28 -14.16 -30.77
C GLU A 717 22.57 -14.35 -32.13
N SER A 718 21.41 -13.72 -32.34
CA SER A 718 20.62 -13.89 -33.57
C SER A 718 21.20 -13.16 -34.78
#